data_AF-A0A2Z4UQG3-F1
#
_entry.id   AF-A0A2Z4UQG3-F1
#
_cell.length_a   1.000
_cell.length_b   1.000
_cell.length_c   1.000
_cell.angle_alpha   90.00
_cell.angle_beta   90.00
_cell.angle_gamma   90.00
#
_symmetry.space_group_name_H-M   'P 1'
#
loop_
_entity.id
_entity.type
_entity.pdbx_description
1 polymer ?
#
loop_
_entity_poly.entity_id
_entity_poly.type
_entity_poly.pdbx_seq_one_letter_code
_entity_poly.pdbx_strand_id
1 'polypeptide(L)'
;MLRPFAVIFGLAICNFVIVLTASAQNGEDITGDNKAGRVLIVYDSSNSMWGELADLSRKYEAGRDAITSILNGGLAGREIGFRAYGHRRAGDCRDSELIVPFTREAGARTPINEAVHAIRPTGKTPIHYSLNEGLKDIGDGSDQDASGEIVLISDGIETCDADPCDLMRDWSASNVDIRVHVVGVGLNELERAAMSCIAEQSGGRYFDADTAEGFKEAFSEVRAVIVTAETEEVVVEPIPSAPDTEPRYAFQIRPTDADGRRYVDVGGSLYQGGERLHRAVAAKGRGRNRVEEPGDYEIEVGVLLRDGSVYNPVRVAFEVTDGPGDTMVDVLVEAPARVNAVFTENGQPHRGAHVEAYQDGVQVFSFRAGDEVHAAPGDYEFRSTPDDENSLRVAATLTANTLTTLEFTLVEMVQAHVNFQLPNGEIIHRASELWLDGEKVYVMHSGNGQTVRPATYELRSDDQNLPLVPTSITIEAIEEKTYTIPIAAGWIRVSFGGPLFDYTGRKLPTRAQIYSVDRGNAKFSRPDALIPVAPGRYRVEGFESDGFFDAPQVDVSEGQTVDVTITPQALGELVVTYAPSENYQKEPDRASASALEGQRVIGGILRPGVVRKFLPGRYLVNGYSYAGDVVPQEVVVVAGERAEVILKLRGE
;
A
#
# COMPACT_ATOMS: atom_id res chain seq x y z
N MET A 1 -62.57 -0.02 72.93
CA MET A 1 -63.30 -0.84 71.95
C MET A 1 -64.00 0.10 70.98
N LEU A 2 -64.08 -0.29 69.70
CA LEU A 2 -64.70 0.38 68.55
C LEU A 2 -63.91 1.52 67.86
N ARG A 3 -63.41 1.20 66.65
CA ARG A 3 -63.40 2.09 65.45
C ARG A 3 -64.82 2.64 65.21
N PRO A 4 -65.16 3.63 64.34
CA PRO A 4 -64.54 3.95 63.02
C PRO A 4 -64.79 5.40 62.48
N PHE A 5 -64.46 5.65 61.19
CA PHE A 5 -65.02 6.67 60.26
C PHE A 5 -64.85 8.16 60.66
N ALA A 6 -64.89 9.20 59.82
CA ALA A 6 -65.06 9.44 58.40
C ALA A 6 -64.76 10.95 58.18
N VAL A 7 -64.09 11.27 57.06
CA VAL A 7 -64.42 12.30 56.04
C VAL A 7 -64.77 13.76 56.44
N ILE A 8 -64.23 14.70 55.64
CA ILE A 8 -64.79 15.97 55.11
C ILE A 8 -64.04 17.27 55.49
N PHE A 9 -63.41 17.82 54.43
CA PHE A 9 -63.22 19.23 54.03
C PHE A 9 -63.26 20.35 55.07
N GLY A 10 -62.17 21.14 55.09
CA GLY A 10 -62.15 22.49 55.66
C GLY A 10 -60.95 23.28 55.14
N LEU A 11 -61.22 24.19 54.21
CA LEU A 11 -60.30 25.19 53.65
C LEU A 11 -59.74 26.08 54.77
N ALA A 12 -58.41 26.21 54.89
CA ALA A 12 -57.79 27.25 55.71
C ALA A 12 -56.47 27.73 55.11
N ILE A 13 -56.50 29.01 54.73
CA ILE A 13 -55.40 29.87 54.32
C ILE A 13 -54.32 29.87 55.40
N CYS A 14 -53.05 29.61 55.06
CA CYS A 14 -51.93 30.17 55.82
C CYS A 14 -50.60 30.14 55.04
N ASN A 15 -50.10 31.35 54.83
CA ASN A 15 -48.69 31.77 54.88
C ASN A 15 -47.61 30.83 54.34
N PHE A 16 -47.23 31.16 53.10
CA PHE A 16 -45.88 31.21 52.55
C PHE A 16 -44.74 31.16 53.59
N VAL A 17 -44.09 30.00 53.69
CA VAL A 17 -42.70 29.86 54.13
C VAL A 17 -42.00 29.05 53.06
N ILE A 18 -41.12 29.71 52.30
CA ILE A 18 -40.26 29.09 51.30
C ILE A 18 -39.27 28.19 52.03
N VAL A 19 -39.43 26.88 51.89
CA VAL A 19 -38.36 25.90 52.11
C VAL A 19 -37.96 25.40 50.73
N LEU A 20 -36.74 25.71 50.31
CA LEU A 20 -36.12 25.09 49.14
C LEU A 20 -35.92 23.60 49.43
N THR A 21 -36.84 22.77 48.97
CA THR A 21 -36.57 21.35 48.72
C THR A 21 -36.32 21.20 47.23
N ALA A 22 -35.08 20.89 46.88
CA ALA A 22 -34.73 20.40 45.55
C ALA A 22 -35.49 19.09 45.31
N SER A 23 -36.61 19.17 44.60
CA SER A 23 -37.23 17.99 43.99
C SER A 23 -36.37 17.61 42.79
N ALA A 24 -35.55 16.58 42.95
CA ALA A 24 -35.06 15.79 41.84
C ALA A 24 -36.29 15.31 41.06
N GLN A 25 -36.50 15.89 39.88
CA GLN A 25 -37.28 15.20 38.85
C GLN A 25 -36.39 14.08 38.35
N ASN A 26 -36.71 12.86 38.78
CA ASN A 26 -36.29 11.65 38.09
C ASN A 26 -36.85 11.73 36.68
N GLY A 27 -36.06 12.25 35.74
CA GLY A 27 -36.17 11.82 34.35
C GLY A 27 -35.68 10.39 34.32
N GLU A 28 -36.59 9.45 34.09
CA GLU A 28 -36.22 8.14 33.59
C GLU A 28 -35.42 8.36 32.31
N ASP A 29 -34.11 8.13 32.42
CA ASP A 29 -33.20 8.01 31.30
C ASP A 29 -33.67 6.82 30.48
N ILE A 30 -34.33 7.09 29.36
CA ILE A 30 -34.63 6.07 28.35
C ILE A 30 -33.29 5.74 27.68
N THR A 31 -32.49 4.91 28.34
CA THR A 31 -31.37 4.20 27.72
C THR A 31 -31.96 3.07 26.87
N GLY A 32 -32.54 3.44 25.73
CA GLY A 32 -32.72 2.54 24.61
C GLY A 32 -31.45 2.60 23.76
N ASP A 33 -30.65 1.54 23.82
CA ASP A 33 -29.48 1.32 22.98
C ASP A 33 -29.92 1.24 21.51
N ASN A 34 -29.90 2.37 20.82
CA ASN A 34 -30.25 2.45 19.40
C ASN A 34 -29.04 2.04 18.56
N LYS A 35 -28.84 0.73 18.41
CA LYS A 35 -27.71 0.13 17.68
C LYS A 35 -27.70 0.41 16.17
N ALA A 36 -28.73 1.04 15.59
CA ALA A 36 -28.71 1.54 14.20
C ALA A 36 -27.95 2.90 14.04
N GLY A 37 -27.33 3.40 15.12
CA GLY A 37 -26.73 4.74 15.22
C GLY A 37 -25.22 4.84 14.99
N ARG A 38 -24.52 3.78 14.55
CA ARG A 38 -23.05 3.77 14.37
C ARG A 38 -22.63 3.77 12.89
N VAL A 39 -21.72 4.65 12.53
CA VAL A 39 -21.06 4.70 11.21
C VAL A 39 -19.55 4.52 11.37
N LEU A 40 -18.99 3.49 10.76
CA LEU A 40 -17.55 3.30 10.66
C LEU A 40 -17.05 3.75 9.29
N ILE A 41 -16.14 4.73 9.27
CA ILE A 41 -15.41 5.07 8.05
C ILE A 41 -14.16 4.21 7.99
N VAL A 42 -14.01 3.42 6.92
CA VAL A 42 -12.85 2.57 6.66
C VAL A 42 -12.09 3.12 5.45
N TYR A 43 -10.87 3.59 5.69
CA TYR A 43 -10.06 4.27 4.68
C TYR A 43 -8.87 3.43 4.23
N ASP A 44 -8.76 3.24 2.91
CA ASP A 44 -7.60 2.67 2.25
C ASP A 44 -6.42 3.64 2.28
N SER A 45 -5.33 3.19 2.89
CA SER A 45 -4.03 3.85 2.83
C SER A 45 -2.95 2.85 2.40
N SER A 46 -3.28 1.92 1.52
CA SER A 46 -2.33 1.01 0.88
C SER A 46 -1.45 1.75 -0.13
N ASN A 47 -0.34 1.13 -0.54
CA ASN A 47 0.66 1.79 -1.39
C ASN A 47 0.11 2.26 -2.76
N SER A 48 -0.98 1.66 -3.28
CA SER A 48 -1.65 2.09 -4.53
C SER A 48 -2.23 3.50 -4.45
N MET A 49 -2.62 3.96 -3.25
CA MET A 49 -3.18 5.29 -3.02
C MET A 49 -2.21 6.44 -3.31
N TRP A 50 -0.92 6.17 -3.55
CA TRP A 50 0.02 7.16 -4.09
C TRP A 50 -0.25 7.53 -5.56
N GLY A 51 -1.07 6.77 -6.27
CA GLY A 51 -1.41 6.99 -7.66
C GLY A 51 -2.24 8.25 -7.93
N GLU A 52 -2.53 8.47 -9.21
CA GLU A 52 -3.32 9.60 -9.71
C GLU A 52 -4.69 9.11 -10.23
N LEU A 53 -5.68 9.98 -10.16
CA LEU A 53 -6.99 9.84 -10.80
C LEU A 53 -6.94 10.29 -12.27
N ALA A 54 -8.03 10.08 -13.00
CA ALA A 54 -8.12 10.43 -14.42
C ALA A 54 -7.90 11.94 -14.70
N ASP A 55 -8.17 12.79 -13.71
CA ASP A 55 -7.95 14.24 -13.74
C ASP A 55 -6.57 14.69 -13.22
N LEU A 56 -5.65 13.74 -13.03
CA LEU A 56 -4.28 13.94 -12.50
C LEU A 56 -4.22 14.37 -11.02
N SER A 57 -5.34 14.35 -10.29
CA SER A 57 -5.33 14.56 -8.85
C SER A 57 -4.82 13.31 -8.12
N ARG A 58 -4.18 13.49 -6.96
CA ARG A 58 -3.63 12.36 -6.17
C ARG A 58 -4.75 11.63 -5.44
N LYS A 59 -4.83 10.31 -5.58
CA LYS A 59 -5.88 9.46 -4.97
C LYS A 59 -6.00 9.67 -3.46
N TYR A 60 -4.88 9.67 -2.72
CA TYR A 60 -4.90 9.89 -1.27
C TYR A 60 -5.34 11.31 -0.86
N GLU A 61 -5.12 12.34 -1.69
CA GLU A 61 -5.57 13.71 -1.40
C GLU A 61 -7.08 13.81 -1.61
N ALA A 62 -7.59 13.24 -2.71
CA ALA A 62 -9.02 13.16 -2.97
C ALA A 62 -9.77 12.39 -1.87
N GLY A 63 -9.22 11.26 -1.40
CA GLY A 63 -9.78 10.49 -0.29
C GLY A 63 -9.84 11.26 1.04
N ARG A 64 -8.83 12.08 1.35
CA ARG A 64 -8.83 12.96 2.53
C ARG A 64 -9.89 14.03 2.45
N ASP A 65 -9.93 14.75 1.33
CA ASP A 65 -10.89 15.84 1.11
C ASP A 65 -12.32 15.32 1.18
N ALA A 66 -12.56 14.11 0.68
CA ALA A 66 -13.82 13.41 0.80
C ALA A 66 -14.23 13.12 2.24
N ILE A 67 -13.35 12.53 3.05
CA ILE A 67 -13.62 12.27 4.46
C ILE A 67 -13.94 13.59 5.18
N THR A 68 -13.16 14.64 4.92
CA THR A 68 -13.41 15.98 5.47
C THR A 68 -14.79 16.51 5.05
N SER A 69 -15.20 16.28 3.80
CA SER A 69 -16.52 16.68 3.28
C SER A 69 -17.68 15.95 3.98
N ILE A 70 -17.59 14.62 4.16
CA ILE A 70 -18.61 13.82 4.88
C ILE A 70 -18.82 14.38 6.29
N LEU A 71 -17.72 14.59 7.03
CA LEU A 71 -17.78 15.07 8.40
C LEU A 71 -18.29 16.52 8.50
N ASN A 72 -18.17 17.31 7.43
CA ASN A 72 -18.73 18.67 7.37
C ASN A 72 -20.22 18.68 7.03
N GLY A 73 -20.68 17.74 6.20
CA GLY A 73 -22.10 17.56 5.88
C GLY A 73 -22.90 16.98 7.05
N GLY A 74 -22.22 16.25 7.94
CA GLY A 74 -22.81 15.61 9.11
C GLY A 74 -23.61 14.35 8.80
N LEU A 75 -23.75 13.49 9.81
CA LEU A 75 -24.37 12.16 9.71
C LEU A 75 -25.49 12.02 10.75
N ALA A 76 -26.33 13.07 10.84
CA ALA A 76 -27.55 13.10 11.65
C ALA A 76 -27.38 12.84 13.16
N GLY A 77 -26.19 13.06 13.73
CA GLY A 77 -25.90 12.89 15.15
C GLY A 77 -25.46 11.48 15.54
N ARG A 78 -25.20 10.60 14.56
CA ARG A 78 -24.69 9.23 14.76
C ARG A 78 -23.32 9.21 15.46
N GLU A 79 -23.01 8.06 16.06
CA GLU A 79 -21.66 7.76 16.55
C GLU A 79 -20.76 7.40 15.38
N ILE A 80 -19.61 8.07 15.26
CA ILE A 80 -18.69 7.90 14.13
C ILE A 80 -17.36 7.33 14.64
N GLY A 81 -16.93 6.24 14.03
CA GLY A 81 -15.59 5.67 14.17
C GLY A 81 -14.77 5.86 12.90
N PHE A 82 -13.43 5.83 13.02
CA PHE A 82 -12.52 5.88 11.88
C PHE A 82 -11.44 4.83 11.98
N ARG A 83 -11.40 3.95 10.98
CA ARG A 83 -10.42 2.91 10.79
C ARG A 83 -9.66 3.14 9.49
N ALA A 84 -8.36 2.87 9.50
CA ALA A 84 -7.56 2.86 8.29
C ALA A 84 -6.72 1.59 8.21
N TYR A 85 -6.37 1.20 6.98
CA TYR A 85 -5.48 0.07 6.73
C TYR A 85 -4.35 0.43 5.78
N GLY A 86 -3.27 -0.34 5.85
CA GLY A 86 -2.08 -0.16 5.03
C GLY A 86 -1.25 1.08 5.37
N HIS A 87 -1.49 1.78 6.49
CA HIS A 87 -0.80 3.04 6.80
C HIS A 87 0.46 2.92 7.67
N ARG A 88 0.80 1.74 8.20
CA ARG A 88 1.90 1.59 9.18
C ARG A 88 2.98 0.60 8.75
N ARG A 89 2.60 -0.51 8.13
CA ARG A 89 3.49 -1.67 7.92
C ARG A 89 3.44 -2.17 6.48
N ALA A 90 4.57 -2.08 5.79
CA ALA A 90 4.72 -2.64 4.45
C ALA A 90 4.56 -4.17 4.47
N GLY A 91 3.76 -4.73 3.56
CA GLY A 91 3.60 -6.18 3.40
C GLY A 91 2.72 -6.91 4.44
N ASP A 92 2.23 -6.24 5.50
CA ASP A 92 1.47 -6.89 6.56
C ASP A 92 -0.05 -6.91 6.29
N CYS A 93 -0.61 -8.09 6.08
CA CYS A 93 -2.04 -8.32 5.86
C CYS A 93 -2.92 -8.18 7.12
N ARG A 94 -2.33 -7.81 8.25
CA ARG A 94 -3.03 -7.43 9.48
C ARG A 94 -2.87 -5.95 9.80
N ASP A 95 -2.39 -5.16 8.85
CA ASP A 95 -2.26 -3.71 9.06
C ASP A 95 -3.58 -2.98 8.92
N SER A 96 -4.39 -3.04 9.97
CA SER A 96 -5.64 -2.29 10.14
C SER A 96 -5.70 -1.71 11.56
N GLU A 97 -6.19 -0.49 11.71
CA GLU A 97 -6.25 0.21 12.99
C GLU A 97 -7.53 1.03 13.11
N LEU A 98 -8.25 0.87 14.21
CA LEU A 98 -9.23 1.84 14.66
C LEU A 98 -8.48 3.02 15.28
N ILE A 99 -8.35 4.11 14.52
CA ILE A 99 -7.55 5.29 14.91
C ILE A 99 -8.38 6.24 15.77
N VAL A 100 -9.66 6.40 15.41
CA VAL A 100 -10.62 7.16 16.20
C VAL A 100 -11.73 6.21 16.65
N PRO A 101 -11.83 5.89 17.94
CA PRO A 101 -12.94 5.13 18.49
C PRO A 101 -14.28 5.83 18.25
N PHE A 102 -15.38 5.07 18.33
CA PHE A 102 -16.72 5.63 18.22
C PHE A 102 -16.95 6.76 19.21
N THR A 103 -17.37 7.90 18.70
CA THR A 103 -17.80 9.05 19.48
C THR A 103 -18.92 9.77 18.76
N ARG A 104 -19.73 10.54 19.48
CA ARG A 104 -20.81 11.32 18.84
C ARG A 104 -20.23 12.25 17.78
N GLU A 105 -20.99 12.47 16.71
CA GLU A 105 -20.58 13.27 15.54
C GLU A 105 -19.82 14.57 15.89
N ALA A 106 -20.33 15.34 16.87
CA ALA A 106 -19.70 16.59 17.31
C ALA A 106 -18.26 16.42 17.83
N GLY A 107 -17.94 15.27 18.43
CA GLY A 107 -16.61 14.91 18.92
C GLY A 107 -15.73 14.21 17.89
N ALA A 108 -16.31 13.63 16.83
CA ALA A 108 -15.59 12.82 15.85
C ALA A 108 -14.87 13.65 14.78
N ARG A 109 -15.43 14.81 14.41
CA ARG A 109 -14.97 15.58 13.24
C ARG A 109 -13.50 16.00 13.32
N THR A 110 -13.06 16.57 14.45
CA THR A 110 -11.68 17.06 14.58
C THR A 110 -10.67 15.91 14.62
N PRO A 111 -10.82 14.89 15.48
CA PRO A 111 -9.88 13.77 15.53
C PRO A 111 -9.75 13.01 14.21
N ILE A 112 -10.85 12.79 13.49
CA ILE A 112 -10.81 12.06 12.21
C ILE A 112 -10.09 12.90 11.14
N ASN A 113 -10.34 14.21 11.08
CA ASN A 113 -9.61 15.09 10.17
C ASN A 113 -8.11 15.12 10.47
N GLU A 114 -7.71 15.17 11.74
CA GLU A 114 -6.30 15.10 12.12
C GLU A 114 -5.67 13.75 11.74
N ALA A 115 -6.37 12.64 12.01
CA ALA A 115 -5.93 11.30 11.67
C ALA A 115 -5.70 11.12 10.16
N VAL A 116 -6.68 11.49 9.33
CA VAL A 116 -6.60 11.29 7.87
C VAL A 116 -5.46 12.10 7.24
N HIS A 117 -5.16 13.29 7.78
CA HIS A 117 -4.05 14.13 7.32
C HIS A 117 -2.67 13.65 7.80
N ALA A 118 -2.61 12.92 8.93
CA ALA A 118 -1.38 12.36 9.46
C ALA A 118 -0.96 11.06 8.75
N ILE A 119 -1.94 10.24 8.33
CA ILE A 119 -1.73 8.94 7.68
C ILE A 119 -0.98 9.06 6.36
N ARG A 120 -0.12 8.09 6.03
CA ARG A 120 0.60 8.03 4.75
C ARG A 120 0.43 6.64 4.11
N PRO A 121 0.21 6.58 2.79
CA PRO A 121 0.10 5.29 2.14
C PRO A 121 1.39 4.46 2.22
N THR A 122 1.31 3.20 2.67
CA THR A 122 2.53 2.40 3.00
C THR A 122 2.45 0.91 2.64
N GLY A 123 1.31 0.26 2.89
CA GLY A 123 1.20 -1.19 3.03
C GLY A 123 0.29 -1.86 2.01
N LYS A 124 -0.12 -3.10 2.32
CA LYS A 124 -1.08 -3.88 1.54
C LYS A 124 -2.52 -3.39 1.75
N THR A 125 -3.47 -4.03 1.08
CA THR A 125 -4.90 -3.69 1.00
C THR A 125 -5.75 -4.75 1.73
N PRO A 126 -5.65 -4.91 3.08
CA PRO A 126 -6.31 -5.96 3.84
C PRO A 126 -7.81 -5.66 4.10
N ILE A 127 -8.65 -5.63 3.04
CA ILE A 127 -10.06 -5.21 3.11
C ILE A 127 -10.88 -6.16 4.00
N HIS A 128 -10.82 -7.46 3.74
CA HIS A 128 -11.51 -8.50 4.48
C HIS A 128 -11.14 -8.43 5.96
N TYR A 129 -9.85 -8.31 6.29
CA TYR A 129 -9.43 -8.21 7.69
C TYR A 129 -9.98 -6.93 8.33
N SER A 130 -9.93 -5.81 7.63
CA SER A 130 -10.40 -4.51 8.12
C SER A 130 -11.92 -4.47 8.34
N LEU A 131 -12.70 -5.08 7.44
CA LEU A 131 -14.15 -5.22 7.61
C LEU A 131 -14.48 -6.13 8.81
N ASN A 132 -13.77 -7.25 8.97
CA ASN A 132 -13.96 -8.14 10.12
C ASN A 132 -13.61 -7.48 11.46
N GLU A 133 -12.55 -6.66 11.51
CA GLU A 133 -12.26 -5.85 12.69
C GLU A 133 -13.29 -4.72 12.87
N GLY A 134 -13.79 -4.14 11.78
CA GLY A 134 -14.86 -3.14 11.81
C GLY A 134 -16.18 -3.65 12.38
N LEU A 135 -16.56 -4.89 12.07
CA LEU A 135 -17.69 -5.58 12.71
C LEU A 135 -17.53 -5.63 14.23
N LYS A 136 -16.34 -6.00 14.71
CA LYS A 136 -16.04 -6.03 16.16
C LYS A 136 -16.08 -4.64 16.78
N ASP A 137 -15.58 -3.63 16.07
CA ASP A 137 -15.60 -2.25 16.54
C ASP A 137 -17.06 -1.75 16.68
N ILE A 138 -17.93 -2.05 15.71
CA ILE A 138 -19.35 -1.67 15.73
C ILE A 138 -20.10 -2.41 16.84
N GLY A 139 -19.88 -3.71 16.96
CA GLY A 139 -20.52 -4.58 17.95
C GLY A 139 -19.98 -4.47 19.38
N ASP A 140 -19.07 -3.52 19.67
CA ASP A 140 -18.38 -3.37 20.96
C ASP A 140 -17.74 -4.69 21.47
N GLY A 141 -17.21 -5.48 20.54
CA GLY A 141 -16.57 -6.77 20.81
C GLY A 141 -17.52 -7.99 20.89
N SER A 142 -18.84 -7.82 20.67
CA SER A 142 -19.79 -8.92 20.50
C SER A 142 -20.36 -8.95 19.09
N ASP A 143 -20.20 -10.08 18.38
CA ASP A 143 -20.68 -10.24 16.99
C ASP A 143 -22.20 -10.49 16.92
N GLN A 144 -22.85 -10.77 18.07
CA GLN A 144 -24.28 -11.03 18.16
C GLN A 144 -24.99 -9.68 18.34
N ASP A 145 -25.82 -9.30 17.36
CA ASP A 145 -26.63 -8.08 17.33
C ASP A 145 -25.88 -6.78 16.98
N ALA A 146 -24.78 -6.88 16.23
CA ALA A 146 -24.14 -5.71 15.62
C ALA A 146 -25.02 -5.17 14.47
N SER A 147 -25.42 -3.91 14.58
CA SER A 147 -26.13 -3.16 13.52
C SER A 147 -25.36 -1.85 13.26
N GLY A 148 -25.35 -1.37 12.02
CA GLY A 148 -24.66 -0.13 11.67
C GLY A 148 -24.28 0.00 10.21
N GLU A 149 -23.54 1.06 9.90
CA GLU A 149 -23.11 1.38 8.55
C GLU A 149 -21.59 1.39 8.47
N ILE A 150 -21.02 0.81 7.42
CA ILE A 150 -19.61 0.95 7.08
C ILE A 150 -19.50 1.72 5.76
N VAL A 151 -18.67 2.76 5.74
CA VAL A 151 -18.26 3.45 4.50
C VAL A 151 -16.83 3.05 4.18
N LEU A 152 -16.67 2.15 3.22
CA LEU A 152 -15.38 1.71 2.70
C LEU A 152 -14.94 2.61 1.56
N ILE A 153 -13.75 3.18 1.65
CA ILE A 153 -13.14 4.02 0.61
C ILE A 153 -11.86 3.31 0.17
N SER A 154 -11.79 2.83 -1.08
CA SER A 154 -10.65 2.03 -1.56
C SER A 154 -10.36 2.21 -3.05
N ASP A 155 -9.08 2.10 -3.41
CA ASP A 155 -8.57 2.23 -4.78
C ASP A 155 -8.07 0.93 -5.41
N GLY A 156 -8.33 -0.21 -4.77
CA GLY A 156 -7.90 -1.50 -5.27
C GLY A 156 -8.68 -2.67 -4.69
N ILE A 157 -8.35 -3.86 -5.21
CA ILE A 157 -8.83 -5.14 -4.70
C ILE A 157 -7.97 -5.65 -3.54
N GLU A 158 -8.47 -6.64 -2.83
CA GLU A 158 -7.73 -7.33 -1.77
C GLU A 158 -6.36 -7.84 -2.26
N THR A 159 -5.28 -7.53 -1.54
CA THR A 159 -3.91 -8.00 -1.85
C THR A 159 -3.33 -8.96 -0.79
N CYS A 160 -4.23 -9.54 0.00
CA CYS A 160 -3.95 -10.35 1.17
C CYS A 160 -4.66 -11.71 1.17
N ASP A 161 -4.94 -12.23 -0.02
CA ASP A 161 -5.37 -13.61 -0.27
C ASP A 161 -6.66 -13.98 0.49
N ALA A 162 -7.57 -13.01 0.59
CA ALA A 162 -8.91 -13.15 1.16
C ALA A 162 -9.96 -12.67 0.16
N ASP A 163 -11.22 -13.05 0.36
CA ASP A 163 -12.33 -12.58 -0.49
C ASP A 163 -13.30 -11.74 0.38
N PRO A 164 -13.24 -10.40 0.29
CA PRO A 164 -14.18 -9.52 0.98
C PRO A 164 -15.64 -9.77 0.63
N CYS A 165 -15.94 -10.22 -0.59
CA CYS A 165 -17.32 -10.49 -0.99
C CYS A 165 -17.86 -11.76 -0.33
N ASP A 166 -17.03 -12.80 -0.21
CA ASP A 166 -17.38 -13.98 0.59
C ASP A 166 -17.64 -13.63 2.05
N LEU A 167 -16.84 -12.72 2.64
CA LEU A 167 -17.10 -12.22 4.00
C LEU A 167 -18.48 -11.57 4.11
N MET A 168 -18.89 -10.77 3.12
CA MET A 168 -20.23 -10.16 3.11
C MET A 168 -21.34 -11.21 2.96
N ARG A 169 -21.13 -12.26 2.16
CA ARG A 169 -22.07 -13.40 2.07
C ARG A 169 -22.22 -14.10 3.43
N ASP A 170 -21.12 -14.27 4.16
CA ASP A 170 -21.16 -14.84 5.51
C ASP A 170 -21.88 -13.94 6.52
N TRP A 171 -21.71 -12.61 6.42
CA TRP A 171 -22.46 -11.65 7.24
C TRP A 171 -23.95 -11.66 6.93
N SER A 172 -24.32 -11.63 5.65
CA SER A 172 -25.71 -11.70 5.17
C SER A 172 -26.40 -13.00 5.57
N ALA A 173 -25.65 -14.10 5.63
CA ALA A 173 -26.13 -15.40 6.11
C ALA A 173 -26.19 -15.51 7.65
N SER A 174 -25.72 -14.49 8.38
CA SER A 174 -25.68 -14.41 9.85
C SER A 174 -26.63 -13.31 10.36
N ASN A 175 -26.80 -13.17 11.68
CA ASN A 175 -27.64 -12.10 12.26
C ASN A 175 -26.88 -10.75 12.37
N VAL A 176 -26.07 -10.43 11.36
CA VAL A 176 -25.27 -9.19 11.30
C VAL A 176 -26.01 -8.18 10.43
N ASP A 177 -26.47 -7.08 11.02
CA ASP A 177 -27.23 -6.02 10.34
C ASP A 177 -26.31 -4.83 10.00
N ILE A 178 -25.20 -5.13 9.31
CA ILE A 178 -24.23 -4.12 8.87
C ILE A 178 -24.30 -3.97 7.36
N ARG A 179 -24.60 -2.76 6.90
CA ARG A 179 -24.53 -2.38 5.48
C ARG A 179 -23.17 -1.78 5.17
N VAL A 180 -22.57 -2.19 4.06
CA VAL A 180 -21.27 -1.66 3.61
C VAL A 180 -21.47 -0.84 2.34
N HIS A 181 -21.35 0.47 2.45
CA HIS A 181 -21.28 1.38 1.31
C HIS A 181 -19.84 1.46 0.82
N VAL A 182 -19.62 1.31 -0.49
CA VAL A 182 -18.27 1.28 -1.08
C VAL A 182 -18.09 2.45 -2.02
N VAL A 183 -17.03 3.22 -1.82
CA VAL A 183 -16.58 4.27 -2.74
C VAL A 183 -15.30 3.79 -3.42
N GLY A 184 -15.42 3.45 -4.70
CA GLY A 184 -14.32 2.98 -5.54
C GLY A 184 -13.53 4.14 -6.14
N VAL A 185 -12.21 4.11 -5.98
CA VAL A 185 -11.30 5.22 -6.32
C VAL A 185 -10.46 4.88 -7.56
N GLY A 186 -10.87 5.39 -8.72
CA GLY A 186 -10.14 5.20 -9.98
C GLY A 186 -9.91 3.72 -10.32
N LEU A 187 -10.96 2.92 -10.19
CA LEU A 187 -10.95 1.47 -10.41
C LEU A 187 -11.23 1.13 -11.87
N ASN A 188 -10.57 0.09 -12.38
CA ASN A 188 -10.93 -0.52 -13.65
C ASN A 188 -12.20 -1.38 -13.54
N GLU A 189 -12.73 -1.87 -14.66
CA GLU A 189 -14.00 -2.63 -14.71
C GLU A 189 -13.99 -3.91 -13.84
N LEU A 190 -12.86 -4.62 -13.77
CA LEU A 190 -12.73 -5.84 -12.98
C LEU A 190 -12.66 -5.53 -11.48
N GLU A 191 -11.92 -4.48 -11.11
CA GLU A 191 -11.85 -4.01 -9.73
C GLU A 191 -13.20 -3.46 -9.24
N ARG A 192 -13.92 -2.75 -10.12
CA ARG A 192 -15.28 -2.24 -9.89
C ARG A 192 -16.25 -3.38 -9.61
N ALA A 193 -16.20 -4.47 -10.37
CA ALA A 193 -17.06 -5.64 -10.15
C ALA A 193 -16.80 -6.29 -8.78
N ALA A 194 -15.52 -6.43 -8.40
CA ALA A 194 -15.14 -6.98 -7.10
C ALA A 194 -15.62 -6.09 -5.93
N MET A 195 -15.48 -4.76 -6.06
CA MET A 195 -15.95 -3.81 -5.03
C MET A 195 -17.48 -3.70 -4.97
N SER A 196 -18.17 -3.79 -6.11
CA SER A 196 -19.63 -3.80 -6.16
C SER A 196 -20.21 -5.00 -5.42
N CYS A 197 -19.56 -6.16 -5.53
CA CYS A 197 -19.93 -7.38 -4.81
C CYS A 197 -20.01 -7.15 -3.29
N ILE A 198 -19.06 -6.41 -2.69
CA ILE A 198 -19.05 -6.11 -1.25
C ILE A 198 -20.30 -5.31 -0.86
N ALA A 199 -20.61 -4.25 -1.63
CA ALA A 199 -21.77 -3.41 -1.36
C ALA A 199 -23.08 -4.18 -1.52
N GLU A 200 -23.21 -4.94 -2.62
CA GLU A 200 -24.43 -5.68 -2.93
C GLU A 200 -24.75 -6.77 -1.90
N GLN A 201 -23.74 -7.56 -1.51
CA GLN A 201 -23.96 -8.67 -0.57
C GLN A 201 -24.30 -8.21 0.84
N SER A 202 -23.86 -7.01 1.24
CA SER A 202 -24.21 -6.39 2.53
C SER A 202 -25.50 -5.56 2.49
N GLY A 203 -26.15 -5.41 1.33
CA GLY A 203 -27.29 -4.52 1.16
C GLY A 203 -26.94 -3.02 1.17
N GLY A 204 -25.65 -2.69 1.02
CA GLY A 204 -25.16 -1.33 0.85
C GLY A 204 -25.22 -0.86 -0.60
N ARG A 205 -24.45 0.18 -0.92
CA ARG A 205 -24.41 0.80 -2.26
C ARG A 205 -22.98 1.06 -2.69
N TYR A 206 -22.71 0.82 -3.96
CA TYR A 206 -21.43 1.13 -4.60
C TYR A 206 -21.51 2.50 -5.31
N PHE A 207 -20.43 3.26 -5.22
CA PHE A 207 -20.29 4.59 -5.82
C PHE A 207 -18.93 4.71 -6.50
N ASP A 208 -18.93 5.21 -7.73
CA ASP A 208 -17.70 5.46 -8.48
C ASP A 208 -17.16 6.86 -8.23
N ALA A 209 -15.85 6.95 -7.99
CA ALA A 209 -15.14 8.19 -7.75
C ALA A 209 -13.89 8.28 -8.66
N ASP A 210 -14.13 8.49 -9.95
CA ASP A 210 -13.08 8.52 -10.99
C ASP A 210 -12.38 9.88 -11.14
N THR A 211 -12.93 10.94 -10.51
CA THR A 211 -12.40 12.32 -10.50
C THR A 211 -12.65 12.97 -9.14
N ALA A 212 -11.91 14.04 -8.81
CA ALA A 212 -12.11 14.77 -7.55
C ALA A 212 -13.55 15.35 -7.39
N GLU A 213 -14.26 15.60 -8.49
CA GLU A 213 -15.66 16.00 -8.47
C GLU A 213 -16.61 14.79 -8.28
N GLY A 214 -16.34 13.68 -8.98
CA GLY A 214 -17.06 12.41 -8.78
C GLY A 214 -16.95 11.88 -7.35
N PHE A 215 -15.82 12.12 -6.69
CA PHE A 215 -15.67 11.92 -5.25
C PHE A 215 -16.74 12.68 -4.46
N LYS A 216 -16.88 13.99 -4.66
CA LYS A 216 -17.87 14.80 -3.93
C LYS A 216 -19.30 14.34 -4.18
N GLU A 217 -19.61 13.91 -5.39
CA GLU A 217 -20.93 13.38 -5.76
C GLU A 217 -21.19 12.03 -5.08
N ALA A 218 -20.29 11.05 -5.24
CA ALA A 218 -20.35 9.76 -4.58
C ALA A 218 -20.57 9.90 -3.06
N PHE A 219 -19.84 10.81 -2.41
CA PHE A 219 -19.97 11.03 -0.97
C PHE A 219 -21.23 11.78 -0.56
N SER A 220 -21.73 12.71 -1.38
CA SER A 220 -23.03 13.32 -1.15
C SER A 220 -24.14 12.27 -1.22
N GLU A 221 -24.03 11.32 -2.13
CA GLU A 221 -24.97 10.20 -2.25
C GLU A 221 -24.85 9.20 -1.11
N VAL A 222 -23.63 8.80 -0.73
CA VAL A 222 -23.38 7.95 0.47
C VAL A 222 -24.02 8.60 1.70
N ARG A 223 -23.77 9.90 1.93
CA ARG A 223 -24.36 10.64 3.03
C ARG A 223 -25.88 10.66 2.93
N ALA A 224 -26.42 10.94 1.75
CA ALA A 224 -27.86 10.91 1.55
C ALA A 224 -28.42 9.54 1.89
N VAL A 225 -27.81 8.44 1.44
CA VAL A 225 -28.26 7.08 1.75
C VAL A 225 -28.22 6.78 3.24
N ILE A 226 -27.12 7.11 3.92
CA ILE A 226 -26.97 6.89 5.36
C ILE A 226 -28.00 7.72 6.15
N VAL A 227 -28.20 8.99 5.79
CA VAL A 227 -29.19 9.88 6.45
C VAL A 227 -30.63 9.50 6.09
N THR A 228 -30.89 9.02 4.87
CA THR A 228 -32.23 8.62 4.40
C THR A 228 -32.65 7.28 5.00
N ALA A 229 -31.70 6.36 5.23
CA ALA A 229 -31.93 5.12 5.98
C ALA A 229 -32.41 5.38 7.43
N GLU A 230 -32.24 6.60 7.95
CA GLU A 230 -32.79 7.05 9.24
C GLU A 230 -34.15 7.76 9.08
N THR A 231 -34.47 8.30 7.90
CA THR A 231 -35.73 9.03 7.62
C THR A 231 -36.83 8.18 7.00
N GLU A 232 -36.54 6.93 6.62
CA GLU A 232 -37.55 5.90 6.29
C GLU A 232 -38.19 5.23 7.52
N GLU A 233 -38.08 5.83 8.72
CA GLU A 233 -39.10 5.63 9.75
C GLU A 233 -40.41 6.33 9.32
N VAL A 234 -41.28 5.50 8.76
CA VAL A 234 -42.64 5.75 8.28
C VAL A 234 -43.41 6.84 9.07
N VAL A 235 -43.80 7.92 8.38
CA VAL A 235 -44.93 8.77 8.79
C VAL A 235 -46.22 7.94 8.63
N VAL A 236 -46.73 7.39 9.73
CA VAL A 236 -48.01 6.67 9.77
C VAL A 236 -49.12 7.64 10.22
N GLU A 237 -50.00 8.04 9.30
CA GLU A 237 -51.35 8.49 9.68
C GLU A 237 -52.02 7.40 10.52
N PRO A 238 -52.85 7.71 11.55
CA PRO A 238 -53.35 6.70 12.49
C PRO A 238 -54.32 5.75 11.79
N ILE A 239 -53.79 4.67 11.21
CA ILE A 239 -54.52 3.45 10.87
C ILE A 239 -54.75 2.72 12.20
N PRO A 240 -55.95 2.16 12.45
CA PRO A 240 -56.24 1.46 13.69
C PRO A 240 -55.18 0.38 13.91
N SER A 241 -54.64 0.33 15.13
CA SER A 241 -53.67 -0.65 15.60
C SER A 241 -53.91 -2.03 14.96
N ALA A 242 -53.07 -2.38 13.98
CA ALA A 242 -52.94 -3.76 13.55
C ALA A 242 -52.42 -4.55 14.76
N PRO A 243 -52.98 -5.74 15.03
CA PRO A 243 -52.56 -6.54 16.16
C PRO A 243 -51.09 -6.96 15.98
N ASP A 244 -50.40 -6.95 17.11
CA ASP A 244 -49.07 -7.54 17.31
C ASP A 244 -49.02 -8.98 16.77
N THR A 245 -48.45 -9.17 15.58
CA THR A 245 -48.16 -10.50 15.04
C THR A 245 -46.70 -10.57 14.62
N GLU A 246 -45.81 -10.84 15.57
CA GLU A 246 -44.64 -11.64 15.23
C GLU A 246 -45.12 -12.94 14.55
N PRO A 247 -44.52 -13.38 13.43
CA PRO A 247 -44.89 -14.65 12.81
C PRO A 247 -44.70 -15.79 13.82
N ARG A 248 -45.83 -16.40 14.24
CA ARG A 248 -45.88 -17.44 15.28
C ARG A 248 -45.37 -18.79 14.80
N TYR A 249 -45.30 -19.00 13.49
CA TYR A 249 -45.09 -20.30 12.86
C TYR A 249 -43.71 -20.38 12.21
N ALA A 250 -43.03 -21.51 12.41
CA ALA A 250 -41.78 -21.78 11.74
C ALA A 250 -41.56 -23.29 11.57
N PHE A 251 -40.68 -23.62 10.63
CA PHE A 251 -40.21 -24.98 10.41
C PHE A 251 -38.69 -25.01 10.38
N GLN A 252 -38.12 -26.17 10.67
CA GLN A 252 -36.69 -26.44 10.55
C GLN A 252 -36.47 -27.59 9.59
N ILE A 253 -35.51 -27.42 8.71
CA ILE A 253 -35.13 -28.47 7.76
C ILE A 253 -33.99 -29.31 8.31
N ARG A 254 -34.06 -30.61 8.06
CA ARG A 254 -33.00 -31.57 8.36
C ARG A 254 -32.61 -32.29 7.07
N PRO A 255 -31.74 -31.68 6.24
CA PRO A 255 -31.26 -32.29 5.02
C PRO A 255 -30.20 -33.35 5.37
N THR A 256 -30.47 -34.58 4.96
CA THR A 256 -29.58 -35.73 5.13
C THR A 256 -29.43 -36.48 3.82
N ASP A 257 -28.26 -37.04 3.53
CA ASP A 257 -28.13 -37.96 2.39
C ASP A 257 -28.45 -39.41 2.76
N ALA A 258 -28.37 -40.30 1.76
CA ALA A 258 -28.62 -41.73 1.93
C ALA A 258 -27.65 -42.44 2.90
N ASP A 259 -26.48 -41.85 3.15
CA ASP A 259 -25.49 -42.35 4.12
C ASP A 259 -25.72 -41.74 5.53
N GLY A 260 -26.75 -40.89 5.68
CA GLY A 260 -27.11 -40.24 6.94
C GLY A 260 -26.26 -39.03 7.29
N ARG A 261 -25.42 -38.51 6.38
CA ARG A 261 -24.68 -37.26 6.63
C ARG A 261 -25.63 -36.09 6.55
N ARG A 262 -25.52 -35.18 7.53
CA ARG A 262 -26.34 -33.98 7.63
C ARG A 262 -25.63 -32.79 6.99
N TYR A 263 -26.37 -32.03 6.19
CA TYR A 263 -25.87 -30.81 5.56
C TYR A 263 -26.36 -29.58 6.32
N VAL A 264 -25.51 -28.56 6.41
CA VAL A 264 -25.84 -27.28 7.05
C VAL A 264 -25.91 -26.14 6.03
N ASP A 265 -25.17 -26.28 4.92
CA ASP A 265 -25.22 -25.37 3.78
C ASP A 265 -26.14 -25.95 2.72
N VAL A 266 -27.38 -25.49 2.71
CA VAL A 266 -28.39 -25.85 1.72
C VAL A 266 -29.07 -24.59 1.21
N GLY A 267 -29.41 -24.61 -0.06
CA GLY A 267 -30.18 -23.56 -0.71
C GLY A 267 -31.52 -24.12 -1.19
N GLY A 268 -32.53 -23.25 -1.28
CA GLY A 268 -33.85 -23.69 -1.68
C GLY A 268 -34.89 -22.60 -1.80
N SER A 269 -36.09 -23.01 -2.19
CA SER A 269 -37.26 -22.15 -2.32
C SER A 269 -38.46 -22.77 -1.61
N LEU A 270 -39.29 -21.92 -1.01
CA LEU A 270 -40.55 -22.31 -0.37
C LEU A 270 -41.72 -22.04 -1.32
N TYR A 271 -42.71 -22.91 -1.31
CA TYR A 271 -43.92 -22.82 -2.11
C TYR A 271 -45.16 -23.04 -1.24
N GLN A 272 -46.27 -22.40 -1.60
CA GLN A 272 -47.58 -22.62 -0.99
C GLN A 272 -48.64 -22.59 -2.09
N GLY A 273 -49.52 -23.60 -2.13
CA GLY A 273 -50.54 -23.71 -3.19
C GLY A 273 -49.97 -23.77 -4.62
N GLY A 274 -48.70 -24.18 -4.78
CA GLY A 274 -47.98 -24.22 -6.05
C GLY A 274 -47.30 -22.91 -6.46
N GLU A 275 -47.51 -21.81 -5.73
CA GLU A 275 -46.81 -20.54 -5.97
C GLU A 275 -45.51 -20.45 -5.18
N ARG A 276 -44.46 -19.93 -5.82
CA ARG A 276 -43.15 -19.71 -5.17
C ARG A 276 -43.23 -18.50 -4.27
N LEU A 277 -43.01 -18.70 -2.98
CA LEU A 277 -42.86 -17.61 -2.02
C LEU A 277 -41.48 -16.97 -2.22
N HIS A 278 -41.38 -15.64 -2.14
CA HIS A 278 -40.12 -14.89 -2.22
C HIS A 278 -39.28 -15.05 -0.94
N ARG A 279 -38.99 -16.30 -0.55
CA ARG A 279 -38.22 -16.64 0.66
C ARG A 279 -37.24 -17.76 0.32
N ALA A 280 -35.96 -17.47 0.50
CA ALA A 280 -34.91 -18.50 0.46
C ALA A 280 -35.03 -19.40 1.70
N VAL A 281 -34.84 -20.69 1.50
CA VAL A 281 -34.82 -21.68 2.59
C VAL A 281 -33.37 -22.01 2.90
N ALA A 282 -32.97 -21.91 4.17
CA ALA A 282 -31.60 -22.20 4.60
C ALA A 282 -31.57 -23.11 5.83
N ALA A 283 -30.51 -23.91 5.95
CA ALA A 283 -30.23 -24.73 7.14
C ALA A 283 -29.09 -24.18 8.01
N LYS A 284 -28.45 -23.04 7.66
CA LYS A 284 -27.38 -22.43 8.46
C LYS A 284 -27.93 -22.02 9.85
N GLY A 285 -27.18 -22.31 10.92
CA GLY A 285 -27.51 -21.93 12.30
C GLY A 285 -28.68 -22.70 12.91
N ARG A 286 -29.60 -22.01 13.60
CA ARG A 286 -30.81 -22.63 14.21
C ARG A 286 -31.91 -22.97 13.18
N GLY A 287 -31.69 -22.74 11.89
CA GLY A 287 -32.50 -23.29 10.78
C GLY A 287 -34.00 -22.99 10.82
N ARG A 288 -34.43 -21.95 11.53
CA ARG A 288 -35.85 -21.63 11.77
C ARG A 288 -36.41 -20.80 10.62
N ASN A 289 -37.04 -21.47 9.67
CA ASN A 289 -37.70 -20.88 8.52
C ASN A 289 -39.12 -20.45 8.93
N ARG A 290 -39.33 -19.15 9.13
CA ARG A 290 -40.62 -18.59 9.56
C ARG A 290 -41.63 -18.65 8.42
N VAL A 291 -42.93 -18.72 8.73
CA VAL A 291 -44.05 -18.60 7.79
C VAL A 291 -45.17 -17.78 8.42
N GLU A 292 -46.03 -17.19 7.58
CA GLU A 292 -47.08 -16.25 8.04
C GLU A 292 -48.28 -16.96 8.65
N GLU A 293 -48.67 -18.10 8.06
CA GLU A 293 -49.85 -18.87 8.46
C GLU A 293 -49.53 -20.37 8.54
N PRO A 294 -50.21 -21.14 9.40
CA PRO A 294 -50.15 -22.59 9.35
C PRO A 294 -50.80 -23.10 8.05
N GLY A 295 -50.41 -24.27 7.59
CA GLY A 295 -50.95 -24.88 6.37
C GLY A 295 -49.97 -25.76 5.62
N ASP A 296 -50.36 -26.17 4.42
CA ASP A 296 -49.57 -27.03 3.54
C ASP A 296 -48.55 -26.20 2.75
N TYR A 297 -47.28 -26.60 2.81
CA TYR A 297 -46.17 -26.00 2.09
C TYR A 297 -45.39 -27.06 1.31
N GLU A 298 -44.68 -26.62 0.28
CA GLU A 298 -43.64 -27.43 -0.37
C GLU A 298 -42.30 -26.70 -0.27
N ILE A 299 -41.23 -27.41 0.06
CA ILE A 299 -39.86 -26.90 -0.07
C ILE A 299 -39.15 -27.59 -1.22
N GLU A 300 -38.39 -26.83 -1.97
CA GLU A 300 -37.38 -27.33 -2.92
C GLU A 300 -36.01 -27.03 -2.33
N VAL A 301 -35.24 -28.05 -1.97
CA VAL A 301 -33.98 -27.87 -1.25
C VAL A 301 -32.92 -28.87 -1.69
N GLY A 302 -31.68 -28.42 -1.77
CA GLY A 302 -30.51 -29.24 -2.08
C GLY A 302 -29.25 -28.66 -1.44
N VAL A 303 -28.13 -29.37 -1.56
CA VAL A 303 -26.85 -28.91 -0.98
C VAL A 303 -26.35 -27.68 -1.74
N LEU A 304 -25.97 -26.63 -1.01
CA LEU A 304 -25.39 -25.43 -1.62
C LEU A 304 -23.94 -25.71 -2.01
N LEU A 305 -23.63 -25.50 -3.28
CA LEU A 305 -22.29 -25.66 -3.84
C LEU A 305 -21.47 -24.38 -3.71
N ARG A 306 -20.14 -24.51 -3.86
CA ARG A 306 -19.22 -23.39 -3.73
C ARG A 306 -19.36 -22.35 -4.84
N ASP A 307 -19.91 -22.72 -5.99
CA ASP A 307 -20.28 -21.79 -7.08
C ASP A 307 -21.61 -21.05 -6.82
N GLY A 308 -22.27 -21.31 -5.68
CA GLY A 308 -23.55 -20.74 -5.28
C GLY A 308 -24.78 -21.46 -5.84
N SER A 309 -24.59 -22.48 -6.67
CA SER A 309 -25.70 -23.29 -7.19
C SER A 309 -26.20 -24.32 -6.18
N VAL A 310 -27.43 -24.81 -6.36
CA VAL A 310 -28.03 -25.84 -5.50
C VAL A 310 -27.97 -27.19 -6.22
N TYR A 311 -27.30 -28.16 -5.61
CA TYR A 311 -27.10 -29.49 -6.19
C TYR A 311 -28.35 -30.37 -6.06
N ASN A 312 -28.87 -30.82 -7.21
CA ASN A 312 -30.00 -31.75 -7.36
C ASN A 312 -31.11 -31.53 -6.31
N PRO A 313 -31.75 -30.35 -6.27
CA PRO A 313 -32.74 -30.05 -5.25
C PRO A 313 -33.96 -30.97 -5.36
N VAL A 314 -34.50 -31.36 -4.21
CA VAL A 314 -35.68 -32.22 -4.10
C VAL A 314 -36.87 -31.44 -3.56
N ARG A 315 -38.07 -31.75 -4.07
CA ARG A 315 -39.34 -31.17 -3.58
C ARG A 315 -39.99 -32.05 -2.53
N VAL A 316 -40.31 -31.46 -1.39
CA VAL A 316 -40.95 -32.14 -0.25
C VAL A 316 -42.14 -31.31 0.24
N ALA A 317 -43.32 -31.94 0.30
CA ALA A 317 -44.51 -31.37 0.91
C ALA A 317 -44.52 -31.62 2.42
N PHE A 318 -44.97 -30.63 3.20
CA PHE A 318 -45.07 -30.71 4.65
C PHE A 318 -46.17 -29.76 5.17
N GLU A 319 -46.65 -30.01 6.38
CA GLU A 319 -47.68 -29.20 7.03
C GLU A 319 -47.08 -28.42 8.21
N VAL A 320 -47.28 -27.11 8.23
CA VAL A 320 -46.97 -26.26 9.40
C VAL A 320 -48.21 -26.18 10.27
N THR A 321 -48.11 -26.66 11.52
CA THR A 321 -49.26 -26.75 12.44
C THR A 321 -49.33 -25.56 13.40
N ASP A 322 -50.53 -25.27 13.92
CA ASP A 322 -50.80 -24.20 14.90
C ASP A 322 -50.39 -24.58 16.35
N GLY A 323 -49.39 -25.46 16.50
CA GLY A 323 -48.95 -26.02 17.78
C GLY A 323 -47.69 -25.35 18.36
N PRO A 324 -47.38 -25.57 19.65
CA PRO A 324 -46.13 -25.09 20.24
C PRO A 324 -44.92 -25.87 19.70
N GLY A 325 -44.00 -25.18 19.02
CA GLY A 325 -42.74 -25.73 18.50
C GLY A 325 -42.58 -25.54 16.99
N ASP A 326 -41.36 -25.71 16.47
CA ASP A 326 -41.10 -25.63 15.04
C ASP A 326 -41.38 -26.98 14.37
N THR A 327 -42.05 -26.99 13.20
CA THR A 327 -42.22 -28.22 12.41
C THR A 327 -40.85 -28.70 11.89
N MET A 328 -40.48 -29.95 12.17
CA MET A 328 -39.27 -30.55 11.60
C MET A 328 -39.59 -31.17 10.24
N VAL A 329 -38.81 -30.82 9.22
CA VAL A 329 -38.92 -31.35 7.86
C VAL A 329 -37.64 -32.11 7.54
N ASP A 330 -37.70 -33.44 7.59
CA ASP A 330 -36.59 -34.30 7.18
C ASP A 330 -36.56 -34.39 5.65
N VAL A 331 -35.40 -34.11 5.04
CA VAL A 331 -35.24 -34.09 3.58
C VAL A 331 -34.09 -34.97 3.17
N LEU A 332 -34.35 -35.91 2.25
CA LEU A 332 -33.33 -36.76 1.66
C LEU A 332 -32.70 -36.06 0.45
N VAL A 333 -31.48 -35.55 0.59
CA VAL A 333 -30.75 -34.84 -0.48
C VAL A 333 -29.68 -35.73 -1.11
N GLU A 334 -29.29 -35.45 -2.34
CA GLU A 334 -28.14 -36.12 -2.96
C GLU A 334 -26.81 -35.51 -2.49
N ALA A 335 -25.82 -36.37 -2.24
CA ALA A 335 -24.48 -35.94 -1.82
C ALA A 335 -23.68 -35.42 -3.03
N PRO A 336 -23.26 -34.15 -3.04
CA PRO A 336 -22.41 -33.61 -4.11
C PRO A 336 -20.99 -34.20 -4.05
N ALA A 337 -20.15 -33.79 -5.00
CA ALA A 337 -18.71 -34.04 -4.88
C ALA A 337 -18.11 -33.13 -3.81
N ARG A 338 -17.01 -33.57 -3.21
CA ARG A 338 -16.24 -32.82 -2.21
C ARG A 338 -14.81 -32.68 -2.69
N VAL A 339 -14.22 -31.52 -2.45
CA VAL A 339 -12.83 -31.25 -2.82
C VAL A 339 -12.13 -30.46 -1.72
N ASN A 340 -10.88 -30.81 -1.47
CA ASN A 340 -9.94 -30.03 -0.67
C ASN A 340 -8.56 -30.04 -1.35
N ALA A 341 -7.61 -29.25 -0.84
CA ALA A 341 -6.27 -29.21 -1.40
C ALA A 341 -5.19 -29.23 -0.32
N VAL A 342 -4.09 -29.91 -0.62
CA VAL A 342 -2.89 -29.92 0.22
C VAL A 342 -1.72 -29.39 -0.58
N PHE A 343 -0.85 -28.67 0.11
CA PHE A 343 0.36 -28.11 -0.45
C PHE A 343 1.54 -28.79 0.18
N THR A 344 2.51 -29.19 -0.62
CA THR A 344 3.73 -29.85 -0.16
C THR A 344 4.96 -29.12 -0.66
N GLU A 345 5.94 -28.94 0.22
CA GLU A 345 7.28 -28.46 -0.13
C GLU A 345 8.25 -29.54 0.35
N ASN A 346 9.09 -30.09 -0.55
CA ASN A 346 9.95 -31.23 -0.25
C ASN A 346 9.23 -32.45 0.37
N GLY A 347 7.97 -32.66 -0.02
CA GLY A 347 7.12 -33.72 0.52
C GLY A 347 6.64 -33.49 1.96
N GLN A 348 6.90 -32.32 2.55
CA GLN A 348 6.35 -31.91 3.85
C GLN A 348 5.12 -31.02 3.65
N PRO A 349 4.12 -31.07 4.55
CA PRO A 349 2.98 -30.17 4.49
C PRO A 349 3.40 -28.70 4.57
N HIS A 350 2.94 -27.90 3.61
CA HIS A 350 3.16 -26.46 3.54
C HIS A 350 1.84 -25.71 3.77
N ARG A 351 1.94 -24.44 4.19
CA ARG A 351 0.76 -23.57 4.28
C ARG A 351 0.23 -23.37 2.86
N GLY A 352 -0.97 -23.89 2.58
CA GLY A 352 -1.56 -23.77 1.27
C GLY A 352 -2.00 -22.34 0.93
N ALA A 353 -2.26 -22.12 -0.37
CA ALA A 353 -2.79 -20.87 -0.89
C ALA A 353 -4.25 -21.06 -1.36
N HIS A 354 -4.80 -20.01 -1.98
CA HIS A 354 -6.11 -20.07 -2.61
C HIS A 354 -6.07 -20.98 -3.84
N VAL A 355 -7.15 -21.74 -4.05
CA VAL A 355 -7.31 -22.65 -5.17
C VAL A 355 -8.50 -22.23 -6.00
N GLU A 356 -8.27 -22.02 -7.28
CA GLU A 356 -9.27 -21.65 -8.27
C GLU A 356 -9.63 -22.87 -9.11
N ALA A 357 -10.91 -23.16 -9.27
CA ALA A 357 -11.41 -24.24 -10.10
C ALA A 357 -11.89 -23.70 -11.44
N TYR A 358 -11.42 -24.29 -12.53
CA TYR A 358 -11.78 -23.92 -13.90
C TYR A 358 -12.46 -25.07 -14.63
N GLN A 359 -13.50 -24.74 -15.41
CA GLN A 359 -14.11 -25.63 -16.38
C GLN A 359 -14.13 -24.92 -17.73
N ASP A 360 -13.68 -25.61 -18.78
CA ASP A 360 -13.59 -25.05 -20.14
C ASP A 360 -12.86 -23.68 -20.21
N GLY A 361 -11.89 -23.47 -19.31
CA GLY A 361 -11.10 -22.24 -19.21
C GLY A 361 -11.76 -21.09 -18.45
N VAL A 362 -12.98 -21.27 -17.93
CA VAL A 362 -13.70 -20.29 -17.11
C VAL A 362 -13.59 -20.67 -15.64
N GLN A 363 -13.23 -19.71 -14.78
CA GLN A 363 -13.24 -19.92 -13.34
C GLN A 363 -14.68 -20.05 -12.85
N VAL A 364 -14.99 -21.14 -12.16
CA VAL A 364 -16.35 -21.44 -11.69
C VAL A 364 -16.52 -21.31 -10.19
N PHE A 365 -15.49 -21.62 -9.39
CA PHE A 365 -15.46 -21.36 -7.96
C PHE A 365 -14.03 -21.31 -7.44
N SER A 366 -13.88 -20.98 -6.16
CA SER A 366 -12.58 -21.01 -5.49
C SER A 366 -12.71 -21.30 -3.99
N PHE A 367 -11.63 -21.78 -3.38
CA PHE A 367 -11.60 -22.21 -1.98
C PHE A 367 -10.18 -22.17 -1.41
N ARG A 368 -10.05 -22.14 -0.08
CA ARG A 368 -8.74 -22.23 0.58
C ARG A 368 -8.31 -23.68 0.68
N ALA A 369 -7.00 -23.95 0.60
CA ALA A 369 -6.47 -25.31 0.65
C ALA A 369 -7.02 -26.16 1.82
N GLY A 370 -7.13 -25.57 3.02
CA GLY A 370 -7.61 -26.26 4.21
C GLY A 370 -9.12 -26.56 4.24
N ASP A 371 -9.90 -25.98 3.33
CA ASP A 371 -11.35 -26.12 3.33
C ASP A 371 -11.78 -27.37 2.54
N GLU A 372 -12.73 -28.12 3.10
CA GLU A 372 -13.50 -29.11 2.35
C GLU A 372 -14.75 -28.42 1.80
N VAL A 373 -14.85 -28.29 0.48
CA VAL A 373 -15.98 -27.60 -0.17
C VAL A 373 -16.80 -28.55 -1.04
N HIS A 374 -18.09 -28.24 -1.19
CA HIS A 374 -18.99 -28.96 -2.08
C HIS A 374 -18.92 -28.38 -3.51
N ALA A 375 -18.84 -29.26 -4.50
CA ALA A 375 -18.83 -28.90 -5.91
C ALA A 375 -19.68 -29.87 -6.74
N ALA A 376 -20.08 -29.43 -7.93
CA ALA A 376 -20.73 -30.31 -8.89
C ALA A 376 -19.74 -31.40 -9.36
N PRO A 377 -20.21 -32.62 -9.66
CA PRO A 377 -19.39 -33.62 -10.34
C PRO A 377 -19.00 -33.14 -11.75
N GLY A 378 -17.76 -33.41 -12.17
CA GLY A 378 -17.27 -32.99 -13.48
C GLY A 378 -15.74 -32.95 -13.56
N ASP A 379 -15.21 -32.62 -14.72
CA ASP A 379 -13.78 -32.40 -14.94
C ASP A 379 -13.42 -30.94 -14.65
N TYR A 380 -12.32 -30.74 -13.93
CA TYR A 380 -11.83 -29.43 -13.51
C TYR A 380 -10.32 -29.32 -13.71
N GLU A 381 -9.86 -28.11 -14.07
CA GLU A 381 -8.47 -27.70 -13.87
C GLU A 381 -8.41 -26.79 -12.64
N PHE A 382 -7.66 -27.20 -11.63
CA PHE A 382 -7.41 -26.40 -10.45
C PHE A 382 -6.09 -25.65 -10.58
N ARG A 383 -6.10 -24.37 -10.25
CA ARG A 383 -4.93 -23.50 -10.33
C ARG A 383 -4.67 -22.87 -8.97
N SER A 384 -3.41 -22.67 -8.64
CA SER A 384 -3.01 -21.91 -7.46
C SER A 384 -1.70 -21.18 -7.74
N THR A 385 -1.57 -19.96 -7.21
CA THR A 385 -0.33 -19.18 -7.28
C THR A 385 0.07 -18.71 -5.88
N PRO A 386 0.71 -19.57 -5.07
CA PRO A 386 1.12 -19.22 -3.71
C PRO A 386 2.12 -18.06 -3.63
N ASP A 387 2.97 -17.94 -4.66
CA ASP A 387 4.00 -16.90 -4.80
C ASP A 387 4.43 -16.77 -6.27
N ASP A 388 5.30 -15.80 -6.56
CA ASP A 388 5.77 -15.49 -7.92
C ASP A 388 6.52 -16.64 -8.60
N GLU A 389 7.08 -17.60 -7.84
CA GLU A 389 7.82 -18.75 -8.36
C GLU A 389 6.93 -19.99 -8.55
N ASN A 390 5.77 -20.00 -7.91
CA ASN A 390 4.86 -21.14 -7.88
C ASN A 390 3.56 -20.83 -8.61
N SER A 391 3.50 -21.11 -9.92
CA SER A 391 2.25 -21.16 -10.68
C SER A 391 1.86 -22.62 -10.95
N LEU A 392 0.98 -23.16 -10.12
CA LEU A 392 0.70 -24.60 -10.04
C LEU A 392 -0.66 -24.95 -10.65
N ARG A 393 -0.75 -26.14 -11.26
CA ARG A 393 -1.97 -26.66 -11.90
C ARG A 393 -2.18 -28.14 -11.64
N VAL A 394 -3.40 -28.53 -11.34
CA VAL A 394 -3.82 -29.93 -11.14
C VAL A 394 -5.13 -30.17 -11.86
N ALA A 395 -5.18 -31.14 -12.78
CA ALA A 395 -6.43 -31.58 -13.38
C ALA A 395 -7.03 -32.72 -12.54
N ALA A 396 -8.33 -32.65 -12.23
CA ALA A 396 -9.02 -33.71 -11.51
C ALA A 396 -10.50 -33.81 -11.91
N THR A 397 -11.03 -35.04 -11.86
CA THR A 397 -12.45 -35.33 -12.06
C THR A 397 -13.13 -35.49 -10.71
N LEU A 398 -14.03 -34.57 -10.39
CA LEU A 398 -14.85 -34.64 -9.19
C LEU A 398 -16.02 -35.62 -9.40
N THR A 399 -16.18 -36.56 -8.48
CA THR A 399 -17.25 -37.57 -8.51
C THR A 399 -18.22 -37.35 -7.37
N ALA A 400 -19.52 -37.47 -7.64
CA ALA A 400 -20.57 -37.38 -6.61
C ALA A 400 -20.26 -38.30 -5.42
N ASN A 401 -20.59 -37.84 -4.22
CA ASN A 401 -20.35 -38.57 -2.99
C ASN A 401 -18.87 -38.94 -2.70
N THR A 402 -17.90 -38.28 -3.33
CA THR A 402 -16.48 -38.58 -3.16
C THR A 402 -15.72 -37.33 -2.71
N LEU A 403 -14.76 -37.48 -1.78
CA LEU A 403 -13.79 -36.45 -1.47
C LEU A 403 -12.56 -36.63 -2.37
N THR A 404 -12.21 -35.60 -3.12
CA THR A 404 -10.99 -35.52 -3.92
C THR A 404 -10.01 -34.59 -3.23
N THR A 405 -8.82 -35.09 -2.91
CA THR A 405 -7.73 -34.27 -2.36
C THR A 405 -6.73 -33.92 -3.45
N LEU A 406 -6.64 -32.63 -3.77
CA LEU A 406 -5.67 -32.11 -4.72
C LEU A 406 -4.32 -31.97 -4.03
N GLU A 407 -3.23 -32.38 -4.70
CA GLU A 407 -1.88 -32.21 -4.18
C GLU A 407 -1.09 -31.23 -5.06
N PHE A 408 -0.69 -30.10 -4.46
CA PHE A 408 0.12 -29.06 -5.08
C PHE A 408 1.54 -29.11 -4.51
N THR A 409 2.56 -29.33 -5.34
CA THR A 409 3.96 -29.34 -4.92
C THR A 409 4.63 -28.01 -5.23
N LEU A 410 5.09 -27.30 -4.20
CA LEU A 410 5.84 -26.05 -4.34
C LEU A 410 7.29 -26.32 -4.75
N VAL A 411 7.84 -25.39 -5.51
CA VAL A 411 9.28 -25.21 -5.73
C VAL A 411 9.89 -24.74 -4.42
N GLU A 412 10.91 -25.46 -3.97
CA GLU A 412 11.68 -25.10 -2.78
C GLU A 412 12.37 -23.75 -2.94
N MET A 413 12.24 -22.91 -1.93
CA MET A 413 12.84 -21.59 -1.87
C MET A 413 13.82 -21.49 -0.69
N VAL A 414 15.03 -20.96 -0.92
CA VAL A 414 16.09 -20.90 0.09
C VAL A 414 16.61 -19.49 0.29
N GLN A 415 17.08 -19.20 1.51
CA GLN A 415 17.67 -17.90 1.83
C GLN A 415 19.16 -17.88 1.47
N ALA A 416 19.53 -17.07 0.49
CA ALA A 416 20.92 -16.90 0.06
C ALA A 416 21.46 -15.52 0.43
N HIS A 417 22.68 -15.46 0.96
CA HIS A 417 23.40 -14.21 1.20
C HIS A 417 24.68 -14.18 0.35
N VAL A 418 25.05 -13.00 -0.16
CA VAL A 418 26.31 -12.83 -0.90
C VAL A 418 27.17 -11.79 -0.21
N ASN A 419 28.35 -12.22 0.19
CA ASN A 419 29.41 -11.39 0.72
C ASN A 419 30.51 -11.23 -0.32
N PHE A 420 31.13 -10.06 -0.35
CA PHE A 420 32.27 -9.83 -1.23
C PHE A 420 33.52 -9.60 -0.39
N GLN A 421 34.55 -10.40 -0.62
CA GLN A 421 35.80 -10.33 0.14
C GLN A 421 36.89 -9.64 -0.66
N LEU A 422 37.44 -8.57 -0.11
CA LEU A 422 38.61 -7.88 -0.64
C LEU A 422 39.91 -8.64 -0.30
N PRO A 423 41.03 -8.40 -1.01
CA PRO A 423 42.28 -9.13 -0.78
C PRO A 423 42.90 -8.92 0.62
N ASN A 424 42.52 -7.86 1.33
CA ASN A 424 42.91 -7.61 2.73
C ASN A 424 42.05 -8.40 3.74
N GLY A 425 41.08 -9.20 3.28
CA GLY A 425 40.15 -9.98 4.10
C GLY A 425 38.87 -9.24 4.50
N GLU A 426 38.77 -7.94 4.20
CA GLU A 426 37.58 -7.12 4.49
C GLU A 426 36.36 -7.60 3.70
N ILE A 427 35.21 -7.71 4.37
CA ILE A 427 33.94 -8.02 3.74
C ILE A 427 33.22 -6.72 3.43
N ILE A 428 32.86 -6.55 2.16
CA ILE A 428 31.99 -5.48 1.70
C ILE A 428 30.65 -6.05 1.26
N HIS A 429 29.60 -5.25 1.42
CA HIS A 429 28.27 -5.55 0.93
C HIS A 429 27.93 -4.58 -0.19
N ARG A 430 27.27 -5.09 -1.23
CA ARG A 430 26.80 -4.29 -2.37
C ARG A 430 25.63 -4.99 -3.02
N ALA A 431 24.82 -4.22 -3.75
CA ALA A 431 23.75 -4.78 -4.54
C ALA A 431 24.32 -5.71 -5.61
N SER A 432 23.63 -6.81 -5.87
CA SER A 432 24.00 -7.78 -6.90
C SER A 432 22.75 -8.33 -7.58
N GLU A 433 22.95 -8.96 -8.72
CA GLU A 433 21.89 -9.53 -9.54
C GLU A 433 22.21 -11.00 -9.78
N LEU A 434 21.18 -11.84 -9.71
CA LEU A 434 21.26 -13.23 -10.09
C LEU A 434 20.60 -13.40 -11.44
N TRP A 435 21.38 -13.94 -12.38
CA TRP A 435 20.95 -14.18 -13.74
C TRP A 435 20.86 -15.68 -13.99
N LEU A 436 19.80 -16.10 -14.65
CA LEU A 436 19.56 -17.48 -15.03
C LEU A 436 19.15 -17.50 -16.50
N ASP A 437 19.81 -18.35 -17.29
CA ASP A 437 19.58 -18.47 -18.74
C ASP A 437 19.63 -17.14 -19.51
N GLY A 438 20.44 -16.19 -19.04
CA GLY A 438 20.64 -14.88 -19.66
C GLY A 438 19.60 -13.83 -19.27
N GLU A 439 18.66 -14.16 -18.37
CA GLU A 439 17.68 -13.23 -17.83
C GLU A 439 17.96 -12.92 -16.37
N LYS A 440 17.70 -11.67 -15.97
CA LYS A 440 17.78 -11.27 -14.57
C LYS A 440 16.55 -11.78 -13.84
N VAL A 441 16.76 -12.70 -12.90
CA VAL A 441 15.68 -13.32 -12.13
C VAL A 441 15.57 -12.76 -10.71
N TYR A 442 16.69 -12.40 -10.07
CA TYR A 442 16.66 -11.81 -8.73
C TYR A 442 17.61 -10.61 -8.60
N VAL A 443 17.26 -9.72 -7.68
CA VAL A 443 18.13 -8.63 -7.20
C VAL A 443 18.39 -8.87 -5.71
N MET A 444 19.66 -8.94 -5.34
CA MET A 444 20.09 -9.05 -3.94
C MET A 444 20.49 -7.66 -3.45
N HIS A 445 19.74 -7.11 -2.51
CA HIS A 445 20.07 -5.82 -1.91
C HIS A 445 21.28 -5.94 -0.97
N SER A 446 22.09 -4.88 -0.91
CA SER A 446 23.34 -4.86 -0.14
C SER A 446 23.14 -5.25 1.33
N GLY A 447 23.74 -6.37 1.74
CA GLY A 447 23.73 -6.85 3.12
C GLY A 447 22.44 -7.57 3.54
N ASN A 448 21.46 -7.65 2.63
CA ASN A 448 20.26 -8.44 2.81
C ASN A 448 20.40 -9.76 2.04
N GLY A 449 19.93 -10.86 2.63
CA GLY A 449 19.75 -12.09 1.89
C GLY A 449 18.58 -11.98 0.91
N GLN A 450 18.52 -12.89 -0.04
CA GLN A 450 17.43 -13.02 -1.01
C GLN A 450 16.90 -14.44 -0.95
N THR A 451 15.57 -14.56 -0.93
CA THR A 451 14.90 -15.85 -1.12
C THR A 451 14.91 -16.19 -2.61
N VAL A 452 15.48 -17.34 -2.95
CA VAL A 452 15.71 -17.77 -4.34
C VAL A 452 15.48 -19.27 -4.47
N ARG A 453 15.11 -19.73 -5.66
CA ARG A 453 15.09 -21.17 -5.93
C ARG A 453 16.51 -21.75 -6.01
N PRO A 454 16.75 -23.00 -5.57
CA PRO A 454 18.02 -23.67 -5.80
C PRO A 454 18.33 -23.82 -7.30
N ALA A 455 19.40 -23.20 -7.76
CA ALA A 455 19.87 -23.30 -9.14
C ALA A 455 21.33 -22.82 -9.24
N THR A 456 21.91 -22.91 -10.45
CA THR A 456 23.19 -22.25 -10.75
C THR A 456 22.91 -20.93 -11.46
N TYR A 457 23.37 -19.84 -10.86
CA TYR A 457 23.18 -18.47 -11.33
C TYR A 457 24.49 -17.87 -11.81
N GLU A 458 24.40 -16.94 -12.74
CA GLU A 458 25.46 -15.97 -12.98
C GLU A 458 25.25 -14.76 -12.07
N LEU A 459 26.15 -14.59 -11.10
CA LEU A 459 26.17 -13.45 -10.20
C LEU A 459 26.82 -12.25 -10.89
N ARG A 460 26.09 -11.14 -10.95
CA ARG A 460 26.60 -9.85 -11.44
C ARG A 460 26.52 -8.79 -10.36
N SER A 461 27.46 -7.87 -10.33
CA SER A 461 27.42 -6.71 -9.44
C SER A 461 28.27 -5.59 -10.05
N ASP A 462 27.66 -4.41 -10.17
CA ASP A 462 28.34 -3.23 -10.70
C ASP A 462 28.66 -2.25 -9.57
N ASP A 463 29.96 -2.03 -9.34
CA ASP A 463 30.48 -0.89 -8.58
C ASP A 463 31.38 -0.13 -9.56
N GLN A 464 31.08 1.15 -9.78
CA GLN A 464 31.70 2.05 -10.75
C GLN A 464 33.19 1.77 -11.02
N ASN A 465 33.99 1.63 -9.95
CA ASN A 465 35.43 1.39 -10.08
C ASN A 465 35.88 -0.01 -9.63
N LEU A 466 34.99 -0.85 -9.10
CA LEU A 466 35.28 -2.21 -8.65
C LEU A 466 34.22 -3.21 -9.20
N PRO A 467 33.99 -3.30 -10.52
CA PRO A 467 32.96 -4.19 -11.06
C PRO A 467 33.28 -5.64 -10.76
N LEU A 468 32.25 -6.46 -10.57
CA LEU A 468 32.39 -7.91 -10.51
C LEU A 468 32.55 -8.47 -11.93
N VAL A 469 33.53 -9.34 -12.14
CA VAL A 469 33.50 -10.24 -13.30
C VAL A 469 32.36 -11.23 -13.09
N PRO A 470 31.38 -11.35 -14.00
CA PRO A 470 30.27 -12.29 -13.85
C PRO A 470 30.75 -13.67 -13.39
N THR A 471 30.20 -14.15 -12.28
CA THR A 471 30.71 -15.33 -11.57
C THR A 471 29.60 -16.34 -11.39
N SER A 472 29.83 -17.58 -11.80
CA SER A 472 28.87 -18.67 -11.56
C SER A 472 28.81 -18.99 -10.07
N ILE A 473 27.60 -19.02 -9.50
CA ILE A 473 27.34 -19.48 -8.14
C ILE A 473 26.25 -20.54 -8.16
N THR A 474 26.44 -21.63 -7.42
CA THR A 474 25.41 -22.68 -7.27
C THR A 474 24.77 -22.53 -5.90
N ILE A 475 23.48 -22.24 -5.91
CA ILE A 475 22.67 -22.14 -4.70
C ILE A 475 22.00 -23.50 -4.47
N GLU A 476 22.35 -24.12 -3.35
CA GLU A 476 21.86 -25.45 -2.96
C GLU A 476 20.56 -25.34 -2.16
N ALA A 477 19.78 -26.44 -2.14
CA ALA A 477 18.59 -26.65 -1.30
C ALA A 477 18.98 -26.77 0.20
N ILE A 478 19.42 -25.66 0.79
CA ILE A 478 19.81 -25.55 2.20
C ILE A 478 19.14 -24.30 2.76
N GLU A 479 18.50 -24.41 3.94
CA GLU A 479 17.64 -23.35 4.53
C GLU A 479 18.26 -21.94 4.48
N GLU A 480 19.53 -21.78 4.85
CA GLU A 480 20.23 -20.49 4.76
C GLU A 480 21.73 -20.67 4.51
N LYS A 481 22.28 -19.98 3.50
CA LYS A 481 23.72 -20.06 3.17
C LYS A 481 24.29 -18.72 2.70
N THR A 482 25.51 -18.43 3.18
CA THR A 482 26.27 -17.25 2.78
C THR A 482 27.39 -17.64 1.81
N TYR A 483 27.42 -17.01 0.64
CA TYR A 483 28.41 -17.18 -0.40
C TYR A 483 29.40 -16.02 -0.35
N THR A 484 30.67 -16.31 -0.07
CA THR A 484 31.74 -15.30 -0.03
C THR A 484 32.49 -15.31 -1.35
N ILE A 485 32.37 -14.22 -2.11
CA ILE A 485 32.92 -14.06 -3.45
C ILE A 485 34.17 -13.18 -3.38
N PRO A 486 35.37 -13.69 -3.71
CA PRO A 486 36.57 -12.88 -3.73
C PRO A 486 36.50 -11.84 -4.86
N ILE A 487 36.92 -10.62 -4.58
CA ILE A 487 37.07 -9.55 -5.58
C ILE A 487 38.54 -9.18 -5.71
N ALA A 488 39.05 -9.18 -6.94
CA ALA A 488 40.34 -8.59 -7.23
C ALA A 488 40.28 -7.06 -7.05
N ALA A 489 41.03 -6.55 -6.07
CA ALA A 489 41.07 -5.12 -5.75
C ALA A 489 42.48 -4.66 -5.38
N GLY A 490 42.82 -3.43 -5.73
CA GLY A 490 43.85 -2.64 -5.07
C GLY A 490 43.22 -1.41 -4.41
N TRP A 491 44.04 -0.52 -3.85
CA TRP A 491 43.58 0.68 -3.16
C TRP A 491 44.30 1.91 -3.67
N ILE A 492 43.56 3.00 -3.80
CA ILE A 492 44.11 4.34 -3.99
C ILE A 492 43.82 5.15 -2.74
N ARG A 493 44.87 5.73 -2.15
CA ARG A 493 44.74 6.74 -1.09
C ARG A 493 45.08 8.10 -1.69
N VAL A 494 44.16 9.05 -1.59
CA VAL A 494 44.40 10.40 -2.12
C VAL A 494 44.68 11.36 -0.97
N SER A 495 45.83 12.01 -0.99
CA SER A 495 46.20 13.08 -0.07
C SER A 495 46.35 14.40 -0.80
N PHE A 496 46.18 15.51 -0.09
CA PHE A 496 46.33 16.85 -0.64
C PHE A 496 47.60 17.50 -0.09
N GLY A 497 48.53 17.83 -0.98
CA GLY A 497 49.82 18.45 -0.64
C GLY A 497 49.80 19.98 -0.68
N GLY A 498 50.81 20.62 -0.09
CA GLY A 498 51.06 22.06 -0.23
C GLY A 498 50.05 22.98 0.49
N PRO A 499 50.14 24.30 0.26
CA PRO A 499 49.19 25.27 0.83
C PRO A 499 47.83 25.17 0.12
N LEU A 500 46.81 24.67 0.84
CA LEU A 500 45.50 24.29 0.30
C LEU A 500 44.54 25.45 -0.03
N PHE A 501 45.03 26.70 -0.17
CA PHE A 501 44.19 27.91 -0.12
C PHE A 501 44.13 28.75 -1.41
N ASP A 502 44.76 28.33 -2.51
CA ASP A 502 45.06 29.24 -3.63
C ASP A 502 43.85 29.65 -4.51
N TYR A 503 42.71 28.97 -4.44
CA TYR A 503 41.55 29.31 -5.29
C TYR A 503 40.40 30.07 -4.60
N THR A 504 40.09 29.80 -3.33
CA THR A 504 38.94 30.43 -2.62
C THR A 504 39.31 31.10 -1.29
N GLY A 505 40.57 30.96 -0.85
CA GLY A 505 41.04 31.51 0.41
C GLY A 505 40.36 30.99 1.67
N ARG A 506 39.48 29.95 1.63
CA ARG A 506 38.69 29.54 2.81
C ARG A 506 38.34 28.06 3.01
N LYS A 507 38.49 27.15 2.03
CA LYS A 507 38.05 25.75 2.23
C LYS A 507 39.11 24.73 1.80
N LEU A 508 39.44 23.82 2.72
CA LEU A 508 40.30 22.66 2.45
C LEU A 508 39.57 21.69 1.50
N PRO A 509 40.29 21.03 0.56
CA PRO A 509 39.70 19.99 -0.27
C PRO A 509 39.08 18.89 0.57
N THR A 510 37.84 18.54 0.27
CA THR A 510 37.11 17.52 1.06
C THR A 510 36.95 16.20 0.31
N ARG A 511 37.32 16.16 -0.98
CA ARG A 511 37.25 14.97 -1.82
C ARG A 511 38.04 15.13 -3.12
N ALA A 512 38.40 14.02 -3.73
CA ALA A 512 38.92 13.92 -5.09
C ALA A 512 38.07 12.92 -5.90
N GLN A 513 38.24 12.92 -7.22
CA GLN A 513 37.66 11.93 -8.11
C GLN A 513 38.75 10.99 -8.62
N ILE A 514 38.49 9.69 -8.51
CA ILE A 514 39.32 8.63 -9.08
C ILE A 514 38.61 8.17 -10.36
N TYR A 515 39.15 8.54 -11.51
CA TYR A 515 38.63 8.19 -12.83
C TYR A 515 39.33 6.95 -13.36
N SER A 516 38.58 5.90 -13.69
CA SER A 516 39.14 4.76 -14.43
C SER A 516 39.38 5.17 -15.87
N VAL A 517 40.63 5.07 -16.34
CA VAL A 517 40.99 5.44 -17.71
C VAL A 517 40.38 4.45 -18.71
N ASP A 518 40.36 3.17 -18.35
CA ASP A 518 39.91 2.10 -19.25
C ASP A 518 38.37 1.97 -19.28
N ARG A 519 37.69 2.26 -18.16
CA ARG A 519 36.23 2.10 -18.03
C ARG A 519 35.43 3.39 -18.14
N GLY A 520 36.07 4.56 -17.98
CA GLY A 520 35.39 5.86 -18.03
C GLY A 520 34.54 6.21 -16.80
N ASN A 521 34.45 5.31 -15.81
CA ASN A 521 33.74 5.53 -14.56
C ASN A 521 34.57 6.31 -13.55
N ALA A 522 33.92 6.95 -12.57
CA ALA A 522 34.57 7.74 -11.54
C ALA A 522 34.02 7.40 -10.14
N LYS A 523 34.89 7.39 -9.13
CA LYS A 523 34.53 7.21 -7.71
C LYS A 523 35.10 8.34 -6.87
N PHE A 524 34.32 8.84 -5.92
CA PHE A 524 34.80 9.88 -5.01
C PHE A 524 35.69 9.27 -3.93
N SER A 525 36.81 9.94 -3.66
CA SER A 525 37.70 9.66 -2.55
C SER A 525 37.60 10.76 -1.52
N ARG A 526 37.52 10.41 -0.23
CA ARG A 526 37.78 11.35 0.87
C ARG A 526 39.30 11.44 1.09
N PRO A 527 39.82 12.58 1.57
CA PRO A 527 41.22 12.71 1.94
C PRO A 527 41.67 11.54 2.82
N ASP A 528 42.79 10.92 2.46
CA ASP A 528 43.48 9.83 3.16
C ASP A 528 42.68 8.52 3.34
N ALA A 529 41.47 8.44 2.77
CA ALA A 529 40.70 7.20 2.75
C ALA A 529 41.29 6.22 1.73
N LEU A 530 41.37 4.94 2.10
CA LEU A 530 41.69 3.85 1.18
C LEU A 530 40.45 3.53 0.35
N ILE A 531 40.48 3.85 -0.93
CA ILE A 531 39.36 3.56 -1.84
C ILE A 531 39.69 2.29 -2.62
N PRO A 532 38.90 1.20 -2.47
CA PRO A 532 39.12 -0.01 -3.24
C PRO A 532 38.70 0.20 -4.69
N VAL A 533 39.56 -0.25 -5.60
CA VAL A 533 39.38 -0.15 -7.05
C VAL A 533 39.87 -1.44 -7.72
N ALA A 534 39.26 -1.84 -8.83
CA ALA A 534 39.73 -3.00 -9.59
C ALA A 534 41.15 -2.73 -10.16
N PRO A 535 41.97 -3.75 -10.43
CA PRO A 535 43.24 -3.55 -11.11
C PRO A 535 43.08 -2.80 -12.44
N GLY A 536 43.99 -1.88 -12.74
CA GLY A 536 43.94 -1.07 -13.96
C GLY A 536 44.50 0.34 -13.79
N ARG A 537 44.28 1.20 -14.80
CA ARG A 537 44.79 2.57 -14.82
C ARG A 537 43.76 3.59 -14.36
N TYR A 538 44.22 4.53 -13.54
CA TYR A 538 43.39 5.57 -12.95
C TYR A 538 44.01 6.95 -13.10
N ARG A 539 43.15 7.97 -13.25
CA ARG A 539 43.49 9.38 -13.18
C ARG A 539 42.85 9.99 -11.94
N VAL A 540 43.62 10.66 -11.11
CA VAL A 540 43.12 11.29 -9.87
C VAL A 540 42.96 12.77 -10.08
N GLU A 541 41.76 13.30 -9.90
CA GLU A 541 41.44 14.71 -10.14
C GLU A 541 40.89 15.37 -8.87
N GLY A 542 41.39 16.57 -8.57
CA GLY A 542 40.77 17.43 -7.56
C GLY A 542 39.60 18.22 -8.15
N PHE A 543 38.69 18.70 -7.30
CA PHE A 543 37.59 19.53 -7.75
C PHE A 543 38.04 20.96 -7.99
N GLU A 544 37.57 21.53 -9.10
CA GLU A 544 37.85 22.90 -9.50
C GLU A 544 37.34 23.94 -8.48
N SER A 545 36.30 23.62 -7.71
CA SER A 545 35.83 24.47 -6.61
C SER A 545 36.82 24.56 -5.45
N ASP A 546 37.69 23.56 -5.29
CA ASP A 546 38.62 23.41 -4.18
C ASP A 546 40.04 23.84 -4.58
N GLY A 547 40.31 23.98 -5.87
CA GLY A 547 41.60 24.35 -6.43
C GLY A 547 41.77 23.79 -7.84
N PHE A 548 42.82 24.20 -8.52
CA PHE A 548 43.26 23.53 -9.73
C PHE A 548 44.39 22.57 -9.37
N PHE A 549 44.29 21.32 -9.77
CA PHE A 549 45.22 20.27 -9.38
C PHE A 549 45.79 19.62 -10.63
N ASP A 550 47.03 19.13 -10.54
CA ASP A 550 47.51 18.14 -11.48
C ASP A 550 46.63 16.89 -11.41
N ALA A 551 46.45 16.24 -12.55
CA ALA A 551 45.64 15.03 -12.68
C ALA A 551 46.55 13.80 -12.93
N PRO A 552 47.35 13.35 -11.95
CA PRO A 552 48.29 12.26 -12.14
C PRO A 552 47.56 10.98 -12.53
N GLN A 553 48.21 10.19 -13.39
CA GLN A 553 47.77 8.84 -13.73
C GLN A 553 48.61 7.81 -12.99
N VAL A 554 47.96 6.76 -12.49
CA VAL A 554 48.58 5.67 -11.76
C VAL A 554 48.04 4.32 -12.22
N ASP A 555 48.88 3.29 -12.22
CA ASP A 555 48.47 1.91 -12.43
C ASP A 555 48.36 1.20 -11.06
N VAL A 556 47.27 0.46 -10.85
CA VAL A 556 46.97 -0.25 -9.61
C VAL A 556 46.89 -1.74 -9.89
N SER A 557 47.65 -2.55 -9.15
CA SER A 557 47.60 -4.01 -9.18
C SER A 557 46.75 -4.57 -8.03
N GLU A 558 46.35 -5.84 -8.13
CA GLU A 558 45.65 -6.53 -7.04
C GLU A 558 46.51 -6.56 -5.76
N GLY A 559 45.89 -6.30 -4.61
CA GLY A 559 46.57 -6.25 -3.31
C GLY A 559 47.41 -4.98 -3.08
N GLN A 560 47.64 -4.16 -4.12
CA GLN A 560 48.50 -2.99 -4.03
C GLN A 560 47.77 -1.79 -3.45
N THR A 561 48.44 -1.04 -2.57
CA THR A 561 48.03 0.34 -2.22
C THR A 561 48.91 1.33 -2.97
N VAL A 562 48.28 2.31 -3.62
CA VAL A 562 48.95 3.41 -4.30
C VAL A 562 48.54 4.72 -3.61
N ASP A 563 49.52 5.39 -2.99
CA ASP A 563 49.32 6.72 -2.42
C ASP A 563 49.52 7.77 -3.52
N VAL A 564 48.54 8.65 -3.69
CA VAL A 564 48.55 9.75 -4.67
C VAL A 564 48.39 11.06 -3.93
N THR A 565 49.42 11.89 -3.97
CA THR A 565 49.34 13.26 -3.47
C THR A 565 49.07 14.21 -4.63
N ILE A 566 47.91 14.88 -4.61
CA ILE A 566 47.62 15.97 -5.53
C ILE A 566 47.88 17.31 -4.83
N THR A 567 48.58 18.21 -5.51
CA THR A 567 48.95 19.53 -4.97
C THR A 567 48.23 20.59 -5.81
N PRO A 568 47.63 21.61 -5.19
CA PRO A 568 47.05 22.71 -5.94
C PRO A 568 48.15 23.43 -6.71
N GLN A 569 47.89 23.74 -7.97
CA GLN A 569 48.78 24.53 -8.80
C GLN A 569 48.81 25.97 -8.31
N ALA A 570 50.02 26.53 -8.21
CA ALA A 570 50.22 27.91 -7.82
C ALA A 570 49.66 28.86 -8.90
N LEU A 571 48.85 29.84 -8.49
CA LEU A 571 48.20 30.79 -9.39
C LEU A 571 48.99 32.10 -9.50
N GLY A 572 48.94 32.72 -10.67
CA GLY A 572 49.32 34.12 -10.85
C GLY A 572 48.11 35.05 -10.74
N GLU A 573 48.37 36.35 -10.63
CA GLU A 573 47.36 37.40 -10.64
C GLU A 573 47.37 38.15 -11.96
N LEU A 574 46.19 38.51 -12.45
CA LEU A 574 46.00 39.39 -13.60
C LEU A 574 45.07 40.53 -13.21
N VAL A 575 45.54 41.75 -13.38
CA VAL A 575 44.74 42.98 -13.32
C VAL A 575 44.73 43.59 -14.71
N VAL A 576 43.54 44.01 -15.14
CA VAL A 576 43.37 44.77 -16.38
C VAL A 576 42.93 46.17 -16.03
N THR A 577 43.49 47.16 -16.70
CA THR A 577 43.02 48.54 -16.69
C THR A 577 42.93 49.05 -18.13
N TYR A 578 42.26 50.18 -18.31
CA TYR A 578 42.20 50.88 -19.60
C TYR A 578 42.95 52.19 -19.48
N ALA A 579 43.82 52.50 -20.44
CA ALA A 579 44.44 53.82 -20.49
C ALA A 579 43.36 54.90 -20.68
N PRO A 580 43.47 56.07 -20.01
CA PRO A 580 42.53 57.17 -20.21
C PRO A 580 42.49 57.61 -21.67
N SER A 581 41.30 57.89 -22.19
CA SER A 581 41.10 58.43 -23.54
C SER A 581 39.83 59.28 -23.59
N GLU A 582 39.90 60.40 -24.31
CA GLU A 582 38.73 61.24 -24.61
C GLU A 582 37.80 60.59 -25.66
N ASN A 583 38.29 59.56 -26.36
CA ASN A 583 37.56 58.88 -27.42
C ASN A 583 36.63 57.76 -26.90
N TYR A 584 36.61 57.49 -25.59
CA TYR A 584 35.62 56.58 -25.02
C TYR A 584 34.23 57.23 -25.00
N GLN A 585 33.28 56.68 -25.74
CA GLN A 585 31.86 57.05 -25.59
C GLN A 585 31.29 56.66 -24.21
N LYS A 586 31.83 55.59 -23.64
CA LYS A 586 31.56 55.12 -22.28
C LYS A 586 32.82 54.43 -21.77
N GLU A 587 33.15 54.65 -20.50
CA GLU A 587 34.27 53.97 -19.85
C GLU A 587 34.12 52.44 -20.00
N PRO A 588 35.16 51.75 -20.50
CA PRO A 588 35.17 50.29 -20.58
C PRO A 588 34.97 49.67 -19.19
N ASP A 589 34.06 48.70 -19.09
CA ASP A 589 33.68 48.07 -17.82
C ASP A 589 34.12 46.60 -17.72
N ARG A 590 34.64 46.02 -18.80
CA ARG A 590 35.04 44.61 -18.86
C ARG A 590 36.13 44.36 -19.91
N ALA A 591 36.87 43.28 -19.72
CA ALA A 591 37.75 42.66 -20.71
C ALA A 591 37.58 41.13 -20.61
N SER A 592 38.18 40.38 -21.52
CA SER A 592 38.24 38.93 -21.42
C SER A 592 39.63 38.39 -21.69
N ALA A 593 40.03 37.34 -20.97
CA ALA A 593 41.26 36.60 -21.24
C ALA A 593 40.95 35.25 -21.90
N SER A 594 41.68 34.94 -22.98
CA SER A 594 41.67 33.63 -23.63
C SER A 594 43.06 33.01 -23.56
N ALA A 595 43.17 31.74 -23.19
CA ALA A 595 44.44 31.03 -23.14
C ALA A 595 44.98 30.79 -24.56
N LEU A 596 46.30 30.93 -24.72
CA LEU A 596 47.01 30.70 -25.99
C LEU A 596 47.71 29.33 -26.06
N GLU A 597 47.93 28.66 -24.92
CA GLU A 597 48.67 27.40 -24.83
C GLU A 597 47.78 26.24 -24.34
N GLY A 598 46.46 26.39 -24.48
CA GLY A 598 45.48 25.35 -24.12
C GLY A 598 45.27 25.17 -22.62
N GLN A 599 45.94 25.95 -21.76
CA GLN A 599 45.62 25.95 -20.34
C GLN A 599 44.18 26.42 -20.10
N ARG A 600 43.60 25.95 -19.01
CA ARG A 600 42.22 26.27 -18.67
C ARG A 600 42.08 27.72 -18.23
N VAL A 601 41.06 28.42 -18.73
CA VAL A 601 40.80 29.82 -18.37
C VAL A 601 39.91 29.88 -17.13
N ILE A 602 40.44 30.46 -16.05
CA ILE A 602 39.71 30.69 -14.80
C ILE A 602 39.01 32.04 -14.88
N GLY A 603 37.68 32.07 -14.86
CA GLY A 603 36.92 33.33 -14.79
C GLY A 603 37.30 34.32 -15.89
N GLY A 604 37.15 33.91 -17.15
CA GLY A 604 37.66 34.64 -18.33
C GLY A 604 37.11 36.04 -18.56
N ILE A 605 36.23 36.57 -17.71
CA ILE A 605 35.78 37.96 -17.71
C ILE A 605 36.52 38.74 -16.62
N LEU A 606 37.20 39.79 -17.05
CA LEU A 606 38.01 40.68 -16.23
C LEU A 606 37.25 42.00 -16.05
N ARG A 607 37.22 42.52 -14.82
CA ARG A 607 36.72 43.87 -14.55
C ARG A 607 37.91 44.80 -14.33
N PRO A 608 37.90 46.01 -14.89
CA PRO A 608 38.98 46.97 -14.69
C PRO A 608 39.32 47.17 -13.21
N GLY A 609 40.60 47.09 -12.87
CA GLY A 609 41.12 47.26 -11.51
C GLY A 609 40.84 46.11 -10.54
N VAL A 610 40.13 45.07 -10.94
CA VAL A 610 39.85 43.90 -10.09
C VAL A 610 40.89 42.81 -10.35
N VAL A 611 41.61 42.44 -9.30
CA VAL A 611 42.57 41.33 -9.33
C VAL A 611 41.84 40.01 -9.55
N ARG A 612 42.31 39.23 -10.53
CA ARG A 612 41.82 37.88 -10.82
C ARG A 612 42.95 36.87 -10.83
N LYS A 613 42.66 35.64 -10.41
CA LYS A 613 43.62 34.54 -10.35
C LYS A 613 43.57 33.71 -11.64
N PHE A 614 44.74 33.36 -12.18
CA PHE A 614 44.90 32.60 -13.41
C PHE A 614 45.97 31.53 -13.24
N LEU A 615 45.82 30.42 -13.98
CA LEU A 615 46.91 29.46 -14.13
C LEU A 615 48.10 30.12 -14.83
N PRO A 616 49.34 29.77 -14.50
CA PRO A 616 50.50 30.23 -15.25
C PRO A 616 50.40 29.87 -16.73
N GLY A 617 50.82 30.78 -17.60
CA GLY A 617 50.78 30.57 -19.06
C GLY A 617 50.51 31.85 -19.84
N ARG A 618 50.44 31.73 -21.17
CA ARG A 618 50.18 32.86 -22.08
C ARG A 618 48.70 33.07 -22.33
N TYR A 619 48.24 34.30 -22.17
CA TYR A 619 46.86 34.71 -22.41
C TYR A 619 46.80 35.89 -23.38
N LEU A 620 45.75 35.92 -24.19
CA LEU A 620 45.36 37.09 -24.97
C LEU A 620 44.22 37.81 -24.24
N VAL A 621 44.46 39.04 -23.82
CA VAL A 621 43.48 39.91 -23.17
C VAL A 621 42.81 40.78 -24.23
N ASN A 622 41.52 40.57 -24.43
CA ASN A 622 40.68 41.30 -25.34
C ASN A 622 39.83 42.31 -24.58
N GLY A 623 39.96 43.59 -24.93
CA GLY A 623 39.13 44.63 -24.35
C GLY A 623 37.78 44.76 -25.02
N TYR A 624 36.77 45.18 -24.25
CA TYR A 624 35.45 45.55 -24.74
C TYR A 624 35.24 47.05 -24.56
N SER A 625 34.94 47.75 -25.65
CA SER A 625 34.53 49.14 -25.67
C SER A 625 33.28 49.31 -26.53
N TYR A 626 32.38 50.21 -26.15
CA TYR A 626 31.09 50.41 -26.83
C TYR A 626 31.20 51.10 -28.19
N ALA A 627 32.38 51.65 -28.55
CA ALA A 627 32.54 52.40 -29.80
C ALA A 627 33.99 52.51 -30.33
N GLY A 628 34.91 51.63 -29.91
CA GLY A 628 36.28 51.66 -30.39
C GLY A 628 36.96 50.30 -30.36
N ASP A 629 37.76 50.01 -31.38
CA ASP A 629 38.58 48.80 -31.46
C ASP A 629 39.66 48.87 -30.37
N VAL A 630 39.56 48.05 -29.33
CA VAL A 630 40.63 47.92 -28.33
C VAL A 630 41.67 46.95 -28.88
N VAL A 631 42.96 47.31 -28.80
CA VAL A 631 44.05 46.43 -29.24
C VAL A 631 44.20 45.30 -28.21
N PRO A 632 44.02 44.02 -28.59
CA PRO A 632 44.29 42.90 -27.70
C PRO A 632 45.76 42.88 -27.29
N GLN A 633 46.03 42.48 -26.05
CA GLN A 633 47.40 42.33 -25.55
C GLN A 633 47.66 40.92 -25.05
N GLU A 634 48.80 40.37 -25.46
CA GLU A 634 49.31 39.15 -24.87
C GLU A 634 49.94 39.44 -23.51
N VAL A 635 49.70 38.54 -22.56
CA VAL A 635 50.27 38.60 -21.22
C VAL A 635 50.73 37.21 -20.80
N VAL A 636 51.89 37.14 -20.15
CA VAL A 636 52.36 35.94 -19.47
C VAL A 636 51.97 36.07 -18.01
N VAL A 637 51.15 35.15 -17.52
CA VAL A 637 50.86 35.03 -16.09
C VAL A 637 51.87 34.07 -15.49
N VAL A 638 52.54 34.48 -14.41
CA VAL A 638 53.52 33.67 -13.68
C VAL A 638 52.99 33.38 -12.28
N ALA A 639 53.22 32.17 -11.78
CA ALA A 639 52.79 31.76 -10.44
C ALA A 639 53.32 32.70 -9.35
N GLY A 640 52.45 33.13 -8.44
CA GLY A 640 52.80 34.02 -7.33
C GLY A 640 53.07 35.47 -7.71
N GLU A 641 53.08 35.81 -9.00
CA GLU A 641 53.30 37.17 -9.49
C GLU A 641 52.00 37.82 -9.96
N ARG A 642 51.98 39.15 -10.00
CA ARG A 642 50.90 39.94 -10.59
C ARG A 642 51.33 40.49 -11.94
N ALA A 643 50.59 40.14 -12.98
CA ALA A 643 50.64 40.76 -14.27
C ALA A 643 49.59 41.88 -14.36
N GLU A 644 50.00 43.02 -14.92
CA GLU A 644 49.11 44.15 -15.19
C GLU A 644 49.06 44.40 -16.70
N VAL A 645 47.84 44.52 -17.23
CA VAL A 645 47.61 44.79 -18.66
C VAL A 645 46.85 46.10 -18.78
N ILE A 646 47.44 47.04 -19.51
CA ILE A 646 46.80 48.33 -19.81
C ILE A 646 46.34 48.30 -21.26
N LEU A 647 45.02 48.16 -21.44
CA LEU A 647 44.39 48.14 -22.75
C LEU A 647 44.19 49.56 -23.29
N LYS A 648 44.28 49.70 -24.61
CA LYS A 648 44.17 50.98 -25.32
C LYS A 648 43.30 50.85 -26.57
N LEU A 649 42.67 51.96 -26.95
CA LEU A 649 42.03 52.08 -28.25
C LEU A 649 43.08 52.00 -29.37
N ARG A 650 42.70 51.41 -30.51
CA ARG A 650 43.54 51.31 -31.70
C ARG A 650 43.83 52.70 -32.24
N GLY A 651 45.11 53.07 -32.23
CA GLY A 651 45.58 54.40 -32.63
C GLY A 651 46.14 55.25 -31.48
N GLU A 652 46.10 54.76 -30.24
CA GLU A 652 46.60 55.41 -29.00
C GLU A 652 47.66 54.62 -28.23
#